data_AF-A0A1H7D3J7-F1
#
_entry.id   AF-A0A1H7D3J7-F1
#
_cell.length_a   1.000
_cell.length_b   1.000
_cell.length_c   1.000
_cell.angle_alpha   90.00
_cell.angle_beta   90.00
_cell.angle_gamma   90.00
#
_symmetry.space_group_name_H-M   'P 1'
#
loop_
_entity.id
_entity.type
_entity.pdbx_description
1 polymer ?
#
loop_
_entity_poly.entity_id
_entity_poly.type
_entity_poly.pdbx_seq_one_letter_code
_entity_poly.pdbx_strand_id
1 'polypeptide(L)'
;MRVEIHGPSQGAKATVNRKPRLRWLAAPLAAVLAVTMFEQPMAAEAAPKWEPPKPKEVAGLKVTDVRPAAARTAFSAESRLVRGPRPVEWPDAGAATARPKVAGAHQAGDLPVTVAAVEPEGFGARGLVGPDVVSVRVFDRAATAQAGVRGVLLSLGRADGKSGVGQVSVGVDYSGFAHAFGGDWASRLRLVQRPACAVSTPQLAQCQTSTPVPTVNDPQASTLSAQVGLSGEAATLLAVQAESGGDNGDYKATDLSPAGTWEVSNQTGDFSWSYDLRMPPSTGGPSPSVSLAYSSGSVDGMTAMTNNQGGWVGDGWTSWPGYIERRYDSCADDNPGHKTGDLCWFNDNATLSLNGRAGELIRDGSVWRMKNDDGTKIERVTDSARANGDNDNEYWKVTTTDGVQYFFGYHRLPGWSSGDPVTNSTWTAPVYGNNSGEPCYDSTFADARCDQGWRWNLDYVVDPNNNSLAYFYKKETGAYGRNNTPTQRTTYDRGGYLDRIEYGMRKGAEYSAAAPLRVMFETNERCLSNCWTGTAWTSDPKPASWPDTPWDQFCKEAPCIEQGSPTFWSARRLTKVTAQLRNGTSSYRDVESWALRQEFINAGTGESTPMWLRGITRTGHVTTAGGVAVSDPEITFNPGAEPLANRVDGPSDQRTELNRWRIKQIRTESGGDILVTYSGHDCTRSTRPTPHSNTKRCMPAYFSWPGTGDPTLDWFHKYVVTRIDQDDLVTDQPNQTTFYDYLDDPAWAYNTDELTKDKHRTWGDWRGYGRVRVRQGDPTNG
;
A
#
# COMPACT_ATOMS: atom_id res chain seq x y z
N MET A 1 24.92 -14.59 -33.63
CA MET A 1 26.16 -15.09 -34.26
C MET A 1 26.90 -15.93 -33.22
N ARG A 2 27.02 -17.24 -33.49
CA ARG A 2 27.66 -18.25 -32.63
C ARG A 2 29.13 -18.42 -33.01
N VAL A 3 29.97 -18.80 -32.04
CA VAL A 3 31.19 -19.58 -32.29
C VAL A 3 31.26 -20.71 -31.24
N GLU A 4 31.18 -21.94 -31.73
CA GLU A 4 31.45 -23.22 -31.03
C GLU A 4 32.93 -23.60 -31.19
N ILE A 5 33.48 -24.32 -30.22
CA ILE A 5 34.70 -25.13 -30.41
C ILE A 5 34.45 -26.53 -29.83
N HIS A 6 34.53 -27.54 -30.69
CA HIS A 6 34.55 -28.97 -30.37
C HIS A 6 35.96 -29.53 -30.53
N GLY A 7 36.31 -30.53 -29.71
CA GLY A 7 37.43 -31.44 -29.93
C GLY A 7 37.37 -32.65 -28.96
N PRO A 8 37.78 -33.87 -29.38
CA PRO A 8 36.96 -35.08 -29.18
C PRO A 8 37.47 -36.09 -28.14
N SER A 9 36.60 -37.05 -27.84
CA SER A 9 36.81 -38.27 -27.06
C SER A 9 37.09 -39.49 -27.94
N GLN A 10 37.50 -40.60 -27.30
CA GLN A 10 37.48 -42.05 -27.67
C GLN A 10 38.86 -42.67 -27.36
N GLY A 11 39.04 -43.86 -26.78
CA GLY A 11 38.15 -44.96 -26.43
C GLY A 11 39.03 -46.13 -25.92
N ALA A 12 38.47 -47.00 -25.07
CA ALA A 12 39.18 -48.07 -24.35
C ALA A 12 39.20 -49.43 -25.10
N LYS A 13 40.03 -50.36 -24.56
CA LYS A 13 40.06 -51.86 -24.57
C LYS A 13 41.45 -52.37 -25.00
N ALA A 14 42.05 -53.49 -24.54
CA ALA A 14 41.89 -54.43 -23.42
C ALA A 14 43.06 -55.46 -23.51
N THR A 15 43.41 -56.14 -22.39
CA THR A 15 44.18 -57.42 -22.27
C THR A 15 45.69 -57.40 -22.62
N VAL A 16 46.62 -58.19 -22.04
CA VAL A 16 46.66 -59.57 -21.54
C VAL A 16 47.69 -59.73 -20.39
N ASN A 17 47.33 -60.62 -19.49
CA ASN A 17 48.03 -61.21 -18.34
C ASN A 17 49.37 -61.90 -18.69
N ARG A 18 50.42 -61.75 -17.87
CA ARG A 18 51.48 -62.78 -17.66
C ARG A 18 52.35 -62.47 -16.42
N LYS A 19 52.08 -63.17 -15.31
CA LYS A 19 53.08 -63.58 -14.30
C LYS A 19 54.02 -64.64 -14.93
N PRO A 20 55.15 -65.10 -14.32
CA PRO A 20 55.55 -65.01 -12.91
C PRO A 20 57.07 -64.79 -12.62
N ARG A 21 57.43 -64.88 -11.33
CA ARG A 21 58.78 -65.15 -10.73
C ARG A 21 59.74 -63.97 -10.66
N LEU A 22 60.53 -63.78 -9.61
CA LEU A 22 60.63 -64.32 -8.25
C LEU A 22 61.71 -63.44 -7.57
N ARG A 23 61.47 -63.00 -6.33
CA ARG A 23 62.45 -62.68 -5.26
C ARG A 23 63.66 -61.79 -5.61
N TRP A 24 63.80 -60.69 -4.87
CA TRP A 24 64.89 -60.34 -3.94
C TRP A 24 64.93 -58.81 -3.78
N LEU A 25 65.29 -58.35 -2.58
CA LEU A 25 65.45 -56.95 -2.13
C LEU A 25 64.22 -56.28 -1.48
N ALA A 26 63.77 -56.88 -0.38
CA ALA A 26 63.19 -56.14 0.74
C ALA A 26 64.36 -55.66 1.63
N ALA A 27 64.78 -54.39 1.54
CA ALA A 27 65.67 -53.73 2.52
C ALA A 27 65.94 -52.21 2.35
N PRO A 28 65.16 -51.38 1.59
CA PRO A 28 65.25 -49.95 1.87
C PRO A 28 63.93 -49.15 1.73
N LEU A 29 62.79 -49.67 2.24
CA LEU A 29 61.53 -48.89 2.30
C LEU A 29 60.94 -48.71 3.71
N ALA A 30 61.69 -49.08 4.75
CA ALA A 30 61.33 -48.80 6.15
C ALA A 30 62.02 -47.56 6.73
N ALA A 31 63.04 -47.02 6.03
CA ALA A 31 63.78 -45.83 6.48
C ALA A 31 63.21 -44.49 5.96
N VAL A 32 62.31 -44.52 4.96
CA VAL A 32 61.68 -43.29 4.42
C VAL A 32 60.36 -42.96 5.14
N LEU A 33 59.73 -43.94 5.83
CA LEU A 33 58.51 -43.71 6.61
C LEU A 33 58.75 -43.24 8.07
N ALA A 34 59.99 -43.26 8.55
CA ALA A 34 60.33 -42.79 9.90
C ALA A 34 60.85 -41.33 9.95
N VAL A 35 61.13 -40.70 8.80
CA VAL A 35 61.65 -39.33 8.72
C VAL A 35 60.54 -38.29 8.53
N THR A 36 59.32 -38.68 8.13
CA THR A 36 58.17 -37.75 8.03
C THR A 36 57.35 -37.64 9.32
N MET A 37 57.75 -38.30 10.42
CA MET A 37 57.09 -38.21 11.72
C MET A 37 57.79 -37.25 12.71
N PHE A 38 58.76 -36.46 12.25
CA PHE A 38 59.40 -35.39 13.02
C PHE A 38 59.20 -33.99 12.41
N GLU A 39 58.16 -33.79 11.59
CA GLU A 39 57.61 -32.44 11.49
C GLU A 39 56.85 -32.17 12.79
N GLN A 40 57.53 -31.47 13.70
CA GLN A 40 56.83 -30.82 14.81
C GLN A 40 55.68 -30.01 14.21
N PRO A 41 54.48 -30.01 14.83
CA PRO A 41 53.50 -29.00 14.46
C PRO A 41 54.23 -27.66 14.59
N MET A 42 54.44 -26.96 13.47
CA MET A 42 54.76 -25.54 13.57
C MET A 42 53.69 -25.01 14.50
N ALA A 43 54.10 -24.50 15.66
CA ALA A 43 53.19 -23.82 16.56
C ALA A 43 52.39 -22.90 15.66
N ALA A 44 51.07 -23.07 15.63
CA ALA A 44 50.19 -22.16 14.93
C ALA A 44 50.54 -20.79 15.52
N GLU A 45 51.33 -20.01 14.77
CA GLU A 45 51.70 -18.68 15.17
C GLU A 45 50.35 -17.97 15.29
N ALA A 46 49.98 -17.64 16.53
CA ALA A 46 48.70 -17.01 16.79
C ALA A 46 48.62 -15.84 15.81
N ALA A 47 47.58 -15.86 14.96
CA ALA A 47 47.40 -14.81 13.96
C ALA A 47 47.65 -13.48 14.68
N PRO A 48 48.53 -12.59 14.14
CA PRO A 48 48.92 -11.38 14.83
C PRO A 48 47.67 -10.70 15.34
N LYS A 49 47.67 -10.40 16.65
CA LYS A 49 46.52 -9.81 17.33
C LYS A 49 46.07 -8.63 16.49
N TRP A 50 44.90 -8.73 15.85
CA TRP A 50 44.43 -7.68 14.97
C TRP A 50 44.26 -6.42 15.80
N GLU A 51 45.16 -5.47 15.60
CA GLU A 51 45.00 -4.13 16.16
C GLU A 51 44.15 -3.34 15.17
N PRO A 52 42.95 -2.87 15.58
CA PRO A 52 42.15 -2.02 14.72
C PRO A 52 43.00 -0.82 14.30
N PRO A 53 43.09 -0.50 13.00
CA PRO A 53 43.80 0.69 12.57
C PRO A 53 43.20 1.89 13.29
N LYS A 54 44.05 2.68 13.96
CA LYS A 54 43.62 3.95 14.55
C LYS A 54 43.10 4.82 13.41
N PRO A 55 41.80 5.20 13.40
CA PRO A 55 41.27 6.08 12.37
C PRO A 55 42.13 7.34 12.36
N LYS A 56 42.64 7.74 11.19
CA LYS A 56 43.22 9.07 11.06
C LYS A 56 42.06 10.06 11.19
N GLU A 57 42.14 10.97 12.15
CA GLU A 57 41.25 12.12 12.18
C GLU A 57 41.43 12.88 10.87
N VAL A 58 40.35 12.94 10.09
CA VAL A 58 40.30 13.83 8.94
C VAL A 58 40.04 15.22 9.52
N ALA A 59 40.97 16.14 9.35
CA ALA A 59 40.74 17.53 9.70
C ALA A 59 39.47 18.01 8.98
N GLY A 60 38.53 18.59 9.73
CA GLY A 60 37.33 19.17 9.14
C GLY A 60 37.72 20.17 8.06
N LEU A 61 37.10 20.06 6.88
CA LEU A 61 37.28 21.06 5.83
C LEU A 61 36.67 22.37 6.32
N LYS A 62 37.41 23.47 6.22
CA LYS A 62 36.86 24.80 6.49
C LYS A 62 35.82 25.11 5.42
N VAL A 63 34.55 25.08 5.81
CA VAL A 63 33.42 25.52 4.97
C VAL A 63 33.08 26.96 5.28
N THR A 64 32.49 27.65 4.30
CA THR A 64 31.94 29.00 4.48
C THR A 64 30.43 28.90 4.29
N ASP A 65 29.66 29.41 5.24
CA ASP A 65 28.21 29.45 5.10
C ASP A 65 27.85 30.44 3.99
N VAL A 66 27.08 29.96 3.01
CA VAL A 66 26.53 30.79 1.95
C VAL A 66 25.02 30.78 2.10
N ARG A 67 24.41 31.97 2.07
CA ARG A 67 22.95 32.09 2.08
C ARG A 67 22.44 31.99 0.65
N PRO A 68 21.56 31.03 0.31
CA PRO A 68 20.93 31.00 -0.99
C PRO A 68 20.18 32.30 -1.27
N ALA A 69 20.16 32.71 -2.54
CA ALA A 69 19.27 33.74 -3.06
C ALA A 69 17.81 33.36 -2.78
N ALA A 70 16.92 34.36 -2.82
CA ALA A 70 15.51 34.11 -2.64
C ALA A 70 15.01 33.15 -3.73
N ALA A 71 14.35 32.08 -3.30
CA ALA A 71 13.69 31.15 -4.18
C ALA A 71 12.75 31.88 -5.16
N ARG A 72 12.61 31.34 -6.37
CA ARG A 72 11.43 31.67 -7.19
C ARG A 72 10.19 31.39 -6.35
N THR A 73 9.21 32.29 -6.42
CA THR A 73 7.92 32.13 -5.74
C THR A 73 7.25 30.87 -6.26
N ALA A 74 7.40 29.77 -5.54
CA ALA A 74 6.62 28.58 -5.78
C ALA A 74 5.24 28.80 -5.15
N PHE A 75 4.20 28.80 -5.98
CA PHE A 75 2.84 28.71 -5.47
C PHE A 75 2.74 27.40 -4.68
N SER A 76 2.46 27.50 -3.38
CA SER A 76 2.43 26.35 -2.47
C SER A 76 1.00 25.95 -2.15
N ALA A 77 0.79 24.68 -1.81
CA ALA A 77 -0.48 24.16 -1.32
C ALA A 77 -0.80 24.59 0.13
N GLU A 78 -0.26 25.72 0.60
CA GLU A 78 -0.36 26.11 2.01
C GLU A 78 -1.81 26.35 2.46
N SER A 79 -2.63 26.95 1.59
CA SER A 79 -4.07 27.12 1.85
C SER A 79 -4.83 25.80 1.95
N ARG A 80 -4.24 24.69 1.49
CA ARG A 80 -4.84 23.35 1.46
C ARG A 80 -4.34 22.46 2.60
N LEU A 81 -3.37 22.92 3.41
CA LEU A 81 -2.87 22.16 4.55
C LEU A 81 -3.94 21.99 5.62
N VAL A 82 -4.11 20.75 6.08
CA VAL A 82 -5.00 20.44 7.20
C VAL A 82 -4.22 20.60 8.50
N ARG A 83 -4.51 21.69 9.23
CA ARG A 83 -3.82 22.03 10.48
C ARG A 83 -4.53 21.53 11.74
N GLY A 84 -5.77 21.07 11.61
CA GLY A 84 -6.57 20.56 12.72
C GLY A 84 -7.80 19.78 12.24
N PRO A 85 -8.44 19.03 13.14
CA PRO A 85 -9.67 18.32 12.82
C PRO A 85 -10.76 19.30 12.41
N ARG A 86 -11.58 18.92 11.42
CA ARG A 86 -12.80 19.66 11.08
C ARG A 86 -13.91 19.29 12.06
N PRO A 87 -14.77 20.24 12.48
CA PRO A 87 -15.95 19.92 13.27
C PRO A 87 -16.84 18.92 12.54
N VAL A 88 -17.45 18.01 13.30
CA VAL A 88 -18.43 17.04 12.81
C VAL A 88 -19.75 17.38 13.44
N GLU A 89 -20.71 17.77 12.61
CA GLU A 89 -22.07 18.12 12.97
C GLU A 89 -23.01 16.99 12.52
N TRP A 90 -23.45 16.19 13.48
CA TRP A 90 -24.46 15.17 13.24
C TRP A 90 -25.85 15.82 13.20
N PRO A 91 -26.77 15.34 12.36
CA PRO A 91 -28.11 15.90 12.29
C PRO A 91 -28.89 15.63 13.58
N ASP A 92 -29.71 16.61 13.97
CA ASP A 92 -30.63 16.47 15.07
C ASP A 92 -31.71 15.42 14.77
N ALA A 93 -32.13 14.70 15.80
CA ALA A 93 -33.25 13.78 15.69
C ALA A 93 -34.56 14.56 15.54
N GLY A 94 -35.42 14.12 14.64
CA GLY A 94 -36.68 14.80 14.38
C GLY A 94 -37.55 14.08 13.37
N ALA A 95 -38.80 14.52 13.27
CA ALA A 95 -39.74 14.03 12.27
C ALA A 95 -40.37 15.21 11.54
N ALA A 96 -40.47 15.09 10.22
CA ALA A 96 -41.03 16.11 9.34
C ALA A 96 -41.73 15.46 8.15
N THR A 97 -42.37 16.26 7.30
CA THR A 97 -43.00 15.79 6.07
C THR A 97 -42.43 16.51 4.86
N ALA A 98 -42.06 15.77 3.81
CA ALA A 98 -41.78 16.30 2.49
C ALA A 98 -43.01 16.16 1.58
N ARG A 99 -43.20 17.10 0.64
CA ARG A 99 -44.38 17.15 -0.24
C ARG A 99 -43.97 17.20 -1.72
N PRO A 100 -43.54 16.07 -2.31
CA PRO A 100 -43.02 16.00 -3.68
C PRO A 100 -44.12 16.08 -4.75
N LYS A 101 -45.00 17.09 -4.67
CA LYS A 101 -46.15 17.27 -5.58
C LYS A 101 -45.78 17.91 -6.92
N VAL A 102 -44.61 18.53 -7.00
CA VAL A 102 -44.05 19.17 -8.19
C VAL A 102 -42.62 18.68 -8.39
N ALA A 103 -42.11 18.80 -9.62
CA ALA A 103 -40.75 18.39 -9.94
C ALA A 103 -39.72 19.11 -9.05
N GLY A 104 -38.62 18.43 -8.76
CA GLY A 104 -37.56 18.91 -7.88
C GLY A 104 -37.53 18.26 -6.50
N ALA A 105 -36.45 18.52 -5.76
CA ALA A 105 -36.22 18.01 -4.42
C ALA A 105 -36.92 18.88 -3.37
N HIS A 106 -37.66 18.24 -2.44
CA HIS A 106 -38.41 18.91 -1.38
C HIS A 106 -37.83 18.56 -0.02
N GLN A 107 -37.37 19.57 0.73
CA GLN A 107 -36.82 19.39 2.06
C GLN A 107 -37.88 18.87 3.05
N ALA A 108 -37.50 17.93 3.91
CA ALA A 108 -38.32 17.47 5.03
C ALA A 108 -38.10 18.35 6.28
N GLY A 109 -38.77 19.50 6.34
CA GLY A 109 -38.57 20.46 7.45
C GLY A 109 -37.10 20.92 7.52
N ASP A 110 -36.51 20.87 8.72
CA ASP A 110 -35.09 21.19 8.94
C ASP A 110 -34.18 19.95 8.94
N LEU A 111 -34.71 18.75 8.66
CA LEU A 111 -33.92 17.52 8.58
C LEU A 111 -33.02 17.54 7.35
N PRO A 112 -31.85 16.87 7.33
CA PRO A 112 -30.92 16.83 6.18
C PRO A 112 -31.42 15.93 5.03
N VAL A 113 -32.74 15.80 4.86
CA VAL A 113 -33.35 14.85 3.93
C VAL A 113 -34.26 15.59 2.95
N THR A 114 -34.04 15.33 1.67
CA THR A 114 -34.94 15.75 0.59
C THR A 114 -35.68 14.57 0.00
N VAL A 115 -36.86 14.83 -0.53
CA VAL A 115 -37.65 13.84 -1.27
C VAL A 115 -38.15 14.47 -2.58
N ALA A 116 -37.95 13.76 -3.69
CA ALA A 116 -38.47 14.12 -5.00
C ALA A 116 -39.38 13.00 -5.53
N ALA A 117 -40.37 13.37 -6.34
CA ALA A 117 -41.14 12.40 -7.11
C ALA A 117 -40.26 11.86 -8.26
N VAL A 118 -40.44 10.58 -8.61
CA VAL A 118 -39.70 9.98 -9.72
C VAL A 118 -40.44 10.28 -11.02
N GLU A 119 -39.72 10.78 -12.03
CA GLU A 119 -40.26 10.94 -13.37
C GLU A 119 -40.17 9.61 -14.12
N PRO A 120 -41.29 9.05 -14.62
CA PRO A 120 -41.22 7.85 -15.45
C PRO A 120 -40.53 8.14 -16.78
N GLU A 121 -39.57 7.30 -17.17
CA GLU A 121 -38.91 7.38 -18.48
C GLU A 121 -39.94 7.32 -19.61
N GLY A 122 -39.87 8.29 -20.55
CA GLY A 122 -40.65 8.28 -21.79
C GLY A 122 -42.00 9.02 -21.79
N PHE A 123 -42.46 9.62 -20.69
CA PHE A 123 -43.78 10.28 -20.63
C PHE A 123 -43.78 11.81 -20.52
N GLY A 124 -42.63 12.46 -20.33
CA GLY A 124 -42.55 13.91 -20.11
C GLY A 124 -43.40 14.39 -18.92
N ALA A 125 -43.56 15.71 -18.78
CA ALA A 125 -44.16 16.39 -17.63
C ALA A 125 -45.66 16.11 -17.33
N ARG A 126 -46.24 14.98 -17.77
CA ARG A 126 -47.69 14.68 -17.64
C ARG A 126 -48.07 13.63 -16.59
N GLY A 127 -47.18 13.30 -15.66
CA GLY A 127 -47.60 12.63 -14.43
C GLY A 127 -46.41 12.30 -13.55
N LEU A 128 -46.13 13.13 -12.55
CA LEU A 128 -45.26 12.73 -11.44
C LEU A 128 -45.91 11.52 -10.77
N VAL A 129 -45.17 10.42 -10.66
CA VAL A 129 -45.65 9.18 -10.02
C VAL A 129 -44.96 9.06 -8.67
N GLY A 130 -45.74 9.00 -7.60
CA GLY A 130 -45.21 8.87 -6.25
C GLY A 130 -46.22 9.26 -5.16
N PRO A 131 -45.84 9.13 -3.88
CA PRO A 131 -46.62 9.63 -2.76
C PRO A 131 -46.72 11.16 -2.72
N ASP A 132 -47.90 11.71 -2.42
CA ASP A 132 -48.12 13.17 -2.36
C ASP A 132 -47.49 13.82 -1.12
N VAL A 133 -47.30 13.01 -0.07
CA VAL A 133 -46.73 13.39 1.22
C VAL A 133 -45.91 12.21 1.73
N VAL A 134 -44.67 12.47 2.11
CA VAL A 134 -43.75 11.49 2.69
C VAL A 134 -43.40 11.93 4.11
N SER A 135 -43.64 11.06 5.10
CA SER A 135 -43.11 11.26 6.44
C SER A 135 -41.66 10.83 6.48
N VAL A 136 -40.83 11.67 7.10
CA VAL A 136 -39.39 11.43 7.28
C VAL A 136 -39.08 11.55 8.75
N ARG A 137 -38.28 10.62 9.27
CA ARG A 137 -37.75 10.67 10.64
C ARG A 137 -36.27 10.40 10.62
N VAL A 138 -35.47 11.26 11.24
CA VAL A 138 -34.06 11.02 11.56
C VAL A 138 -33.97 10.58 13.02
N PHE A 139 -33.28 9.47 13.27
CA PHE A 139 -33.10 8.93 14.61
C PHE A 139 -31.92 9.59 15.32
N ASP A 140 -31.95 9.63 16.66
CA ASP A 140 -30.85 10.16 17.44
C ASP A 140 -29.58 9.28 17.36
N ARG A 141 -28.45 9.82 17.82
CA ARG A 141 -27.16 9.12 17.82
C ARG A 141 -27.17 7.85 18.66
N ALA A 142 -27.94 7.80 19.75
CA ALA A 142 -27.98 6.64 20.63
C ALA A 142 -28.69 5.45 19.95
N ALA A 143 -29.87 5.69 19.37
CA ALA A 143 -30.62 4.70 18.60
C ALA A 143 -29.84 4.26 17.33
N THR A 144 -29.18 5.21 16.66
CA THR A 144 -28.34 4.94 15.49
C THR A 144 -27.15 4.03 15.86
N ALA A 145 -26.45 4.31 16.96
CA ALA A 145 -25.37 3.48 17.46
C ALA A 145 -25.84 2.09 17.92
N GLN A 146 -27.00 2.01 18.60
CA GLN A 146 -27.60 0.72 18.99
C GLN A 146 -27.97 -0.15 17.77
N ALA A 147 -28.37 0.45 16.64
CA ALA A 147 -28.59 -0.25 15.37
C ALA A 147 -27.29 -0.67 14.65
N GLY A 148 -26.13 -0.35 15.25
CA GLY A 148 -24.80 -0.57 14.68
C GLY A 148 -24.52 0.28 13.45
N VAL A 149 -25.13 1.46 13.36
CA VAL A 149 -24.90 2.42 12.28
C VAL A 149 -23.91 3.48 12.75
N ARG A 150 -22.82 3.70 12.02
CA ARG A 150 -21.87 4.77 12.34
C ARG A 150 -22.32 6.13 11.81
N GLY A 151 -22.93 6.16 10.62
CA GLY A 151 -23.48 7.35 9.98
C GLY A 151 -24.85 7.76 10.51
N VAL A 152 -25.85 7.90 9.64
CA VAL A 152 -27.20 8.40 9.97
C VAL A 152 -28.22 7.30 9.75
N LEU A 153 -29.19 7.15 10.66
CA LEU A 153 -30.33 6.25 10.50
C LEU A 153 -31.61 7.08 10.32
N LEU A 154 -32.42 6.73 9.32
CA LEU A 154 -33.66 7.45 9.00
C LEU A 154 -34.76 6.50 8.53
N SER A 155 -36.02 6.90 8.72
CA SER A 155 -37.17 6.19 8.15
C SER A 155 -38.00 7.09 7.25
N LEU A 156 -38.53 6.49 6.17
CA LEU A 156 -39.48 7.11 5.26
C LEU A 156 -40.78 6.33 5.23
N GLY A 157 -41.91 7.02 5.22
CA GLY A 157 -43.23 6.41 5.09
C GLY A 157 -44.15 7.23 4.19
N ARG A 158 -45.15 6.58 3.59
CA ARG A 158 -46.24 7.32 2.95
C ARG A 158 -47.09 8.00 4.02
N ALA A 159 -47.44 9.26 3.78
CA ALA A 159 -48.32 10.05 4.65
C ALA A 159 -49.50 10.65 3.87
N ASP A 160 -49.79 10.12 2.68
CA ASP A 160 -50.86 10.57 1.78
C ASP A 160 -52.13 9.69 1.85
N GLY A 161 -52.15 8.71 2.75
CA GLY A 161 -53.30 7.82 2.97
C GLY A 161 -53.52 6.76 1.89
N LYS A 162 -52.58 6.58 0.96
CA LYS A 162 -52.65 5.55 -0.10
C LYS A 162 -51.87 4.29 0.31
N SER A 163 -52.40 3.11 -0.03
CA SER A 163 -51.81 1.81 0.32
C SER A 163 -50.78 1.27 -0.67
N GLY A 164 -50.89 1.64 -1.96
CA GLY A 164 -49.98 1.15 -3.01
C GLY A 164 -48.52 1.57 -2.80
N VAL A 165 -47.59 0.82 -3.39
CA VAL A 165 -46.17 1.19 -3.41
C VAL A 165 -45.97 2.38 -4.35
N GLY A 166 -45.28 3.42 -3.89
CA GLY A 166 -44.90 4.59 -4.69
C GLY A 166 -43.39 4.80 -4.63
N GLN A 167 -42.77 5.00 -5.78
CA GLN A 167 -41.35 5.33 -5.86
C GLN A 167 -41.11 6.80 -5.52
N VAL A 168 -40.05 7.08 -4.79
CA VAL A 168 -39.51 8.42 -4.56
C VAL A 168 -38.00 8.40 -4.74
N SER A 169 -37.43 9.53 -5.13
CA SER A 169 -36.00 9.77 -4.94
C SER A 169 -35.78 10.41 -3.57
N VAL A 170 -34.95 9.80 -2.74
CA VAL A 170 -34.52 10.36 -1.45
C VAL A 170 -33.13 10.94 -1.64
N GLY A 171 -32.90 12.14 -1.09
CA GLY A 171 -31.60 12.78 -0.98
C GLY A 171 -31.20 12.95 0.50
N VAL A 172 -29.94 12.74 0.85
CA VAL A 172 -29.40 12.96 2.20
C VAL A 172 -28.16 13.83 2.12
N ASP A 173 -28.23 15.01 2.73
CA ASP A 173 -27.09 15.91 2.90
C ASP A 173 -26.18 15.39 4.01
N TYR A 174 -24.91 15.18 3.67
CA TYR A 174 -23.88 14.73 4.59
C TYR A 174 -22.80 15.76 4.88
N SER A 175 -22.94 17.01 4.42
CA SER A 175 -21.95 18.07 4.56
C SER A 175 -21.47 18.25 6.01
N GLY A 176 -22.38 18.18 6.99
CA GLY A 176 -22.05 18.29 8.41
C GLY A 176 -21.18 17.15 8.95
N PHE A 177 -21.23 15.95 8.36
CA PHE A 177 -20.51 14.77 8.84
C PHE A 177 -19.60 14.12 7.79
N ALA A 178 -19.28 14.82 6.70
CA ALA A 178 -18.40 14.36 5.62
C ALA A 178 -17.01 13.93 6.12
N HIS A 179 -16.52 14.53 7.21
CA HIS A 179 -15.19 14.31 7.77
C HIS A 179 -15.20 13.45 9.04
N ALA A 180 -16.28 12.71 9.30
CA ALA A 180 -16.48 12.01 10.55
C ALA A 180 -15.42 10.94 10.87
N PHE A 181 -14.87 10.25 9.86
CA PHE A 181 -14.03 9.06 10.05
C PHE A 181 -12.68 9.04 9.30
N GLY A 182 -12.33 10.09 8.56
CA GLY A 182 -11.11 10.09 7.75
C GLY A 182 -11.13 9.05 6.61
N GLY A 183 -9.99 8.84 5.96
CA GLY A 183 -9.82 7.77 4.97
C GLY A 183 -10.92 7.80 3.89
N ASP A 184 -11.14 8.99 3.34
CA ASP A 184 -12.10 9.27 2.29
C ASP A 184 -13.54 8.82 2.59
N TRP A 185 -13.93 8.81 3.88
CA TRP A 185 -15.26 8.43 4.39
C TRP A 185 -16.41 8.93 3.52
N ALA A 186 -16.43 10.22 3.19
CA ALA A 186 -17.47 10.83 2.36
C ALA A 186 -17.65 10.14 1.00
N SER A 187 -16.56 9.78 0.32
CA SER A 187 -16.60 9.12 -1.00
C SER A 187 -17.11 7.68 -0.93
N ARG A 188 -17.03 7.05 0.25
CA ARG A 188 -17.45 5.67 0.53
C ARG A 188 -18.89 5.59 1.02
N LEU A 189 -19.54 6.74 1.27
CA LEU A 189 -20.89 6.79 1.79
C LEU A 189 -21.91 6.23 0.78
N ARG A 190 -22.87 5.45 1.30
CA ARG A 190 -24.02 4.96 0.54
C ARG A 190 -25.25 4.80 1.42
N LEU A 191 -26.41 4.63 0.78
CA LEU A 191 -27.65 4.23 1.44
C LEU A 191 -27.78 2.71 1.42
N VAL A 192 -28.15 2.14 2.57
CA VAL A 192 -28.56 0.75 2.70
C VAL A 192 -29.91 0.67 3.37
N GLN A 193 -30.72 -0.31 2.98
CA GLN A 193 -31.98 -0.60 3.66
C GLN A 193 -31.71 -1.52 4.85
N ARG A 194 -32.31 -1.19 5.99
CA ARG A 194 -32.26 -1.97 7.23
C ARG A 194 -33.64 -2.55 7.56
N PRO A 195 -33.73 -3.71 8.21
CA PRO A 195 -35.00 -4.21 8.74
C PRO A 195 -35.58 -3.24 9.77
N ALA A 196 -36.90 -3.07 9.80
CA ALA A 196 -37.56 -2.17 10.76
C ALA A 196 -37.23 -2.51 12.22
N CYS A 197 -36.94 -3.78 12.52
CA CYS A 197 -36.56 -4.22 13.87
C CYS A 197 -35.16 -3.74 14.31
N ALA A 198 -34.35 -3.15 13.42
CA ALA A 198 -33.05 -2.58 13.77
C ALA A 198 -33.14 -1.40 14.76
N VAL A 199 -34.30 -0.74 14.87
CA VAL A 199 -34.52 0.32 15.87
C VAL A 199 -35.23 -0.14 17.14
N SER A 200 -35.84 -1.32 17.14
CA SER A 200 -36.62 -1.83 18.29
C SER A 200 -35.95 -2.98 19.02
N THR A 201 -35.34 -3.91 18.26
CA THR A 201 -34.69 -5.12 18.77
C THR A 201 -33.37 -5.37 18.04
N PRO A 202 -32.42 -4.40 18.04
CA PRO A 202 -31.17 -4.48 17.28
C PRO A 202 -30.27 -5.68 17.63
N GLN A 203 -30.46 -6.27 18.80
CA GLN A 203 -29.71 -7.43 19.28
C GLN A 203 -30.03 -8.73 18.53
N LEU A 204 -31.14 -8.80 17.79
CA LEU A 204 -31.52 -9.99 17.04
C LEU A 204 -30.78 -10.04 15.70
N ALA A 205 -30.25 -11.21 15.33
CA ALA A 205 -29.44 -11.39 14.13
C ALA A 205 -30.15 -10.91 12.85
N GLN A 206 -31.45 -11.18 12.70
CA GLN A 206 -32.22 -10.74 11.55
C GLN A 206 -32.32 -9.21 11.43
N CYS A 207 -32.13 -8.44 12.51
CA CYS A 207 -32.18 -6.97 12.53
C CYS A 207 -30.83 -6.32 12.22
N GLN A 208 -29.76 -7.11 12.15
CA GLN A 208 -28.39 -6.66 11.86
C GLN A 208 -28.02 -6.77 10.38
N THR A 209 -28.95 -7.27 9.55
CA THR A 209 -28.76 -7.36 8.10
C THR A 209 -28.88 -5.98 7.44
N SER A 210 -28.23 -5.84 6.28
CA SER A 210 -28.33 -4.67 5.41
C SER A 210 -28.54 -5.13 3.97
N THR A 211 -29.35 -4.40 3.22
CA THR A 211 -29.52 -4.59 1.78
C THR A 211 -28.99 -3.36 1.06
N PRO A 212 -28.00 -3.49 0.17
CA PRO A 212 -27.51 -2.36 -0.61
C PRO A 212 -28.64 -1.68 -1.41
N VAL A 213 -28.67 -0.35 -1.41
CA VAL A 213 -29.55 0.44 -2.27
C VAL A 213 -28.68 1.11 -3.32
N PRO A 214 -29.01 1.00 -4.63
CA PRO A 214 -28.32 1.76 -5.66
C PRO A 214 -28.31 3.25 -5.33
N THR A 215 -27.11 3.77 -5.04
CA THR A 215 -26.91 5.12 -4.51
C THR A 215 -26.00 5.89 -5.46
N VAL A 216 -26.35 7.14 -5.75
CA VAL A 216 -25.46 8.13 -6.34
C VAL A 216 -24.92 9.00 -5.22
N ASN A 217 -23.61 9.11 -5.10
CA ASN A 217 -22.95 9.96 -4.13
C ASN A 217 -22.33 11.15 -4.85
N ASP A 218 -22.86 12.35 -4.63
CA ASP A 218 -22.34 13.61 -5.16
C ASP A 218 -21.41 14.27 -4.12
N PRO A 219 -20.07 14.15 -4.28
CA PRO A 219 -19.10 14.76 -3.38
C PRO A 219 -19.09 16.29 -3.40
N GLN A 220 -19.49 16.92 -4.51
CA GLN A 220 -19.50 18.39 -4.61
C GLN A 220 -20.70 18.98 -3.88
N ALA A 221 -21.86 18.36 -4.03
CA ALA A 221 -23.07 18.73 -3.29
C ALA A 221 -23.14 18.12 -1.88
N SER A 222 -22.19 17.26 -1.53
CA SER A 222 -22.22 16.46 -0.28
C SER A 222 -23.56 15.76 -0.07
N THR A 223 -24.09 15.14 -1.13
CA THR A 223 -25.45 14.55 -1.12
C THR A 223 -25.45 13.11 -1.62
N LEU A 224 -26.08 12.21 -0.88
CA LEU A 224 -26.44 10.87 -1.37
C LEU A 224 -27.85 10.91 -1.96
N SER A 225 -28.06 10.28 -3.11
CA SER A 225 -29.40 10.09 -3.67
C SER A 225 -29.68 8.65 -4.08
N ALA A 226 -30.91 8.20 -3.84
CA ALA A 226 -31.36 6.85 -4.22
C ALA A 226 -32.85 6.85 -4.54
N GLN A 227 -33.29 5.93 -5.41
CA GLN A 227 -34.71 5.66 -5.61
C GLN A 227 -35.16 4.56 -4.64
N VAL A 228 -36.26 4.80 -3.92
CA VAL A 228 -36.80 3.87 -2.93
C VAL A 228 -38.32 3.74 -3.07
N GLY A 229 -38.81 2.51 -2.97
CA GLY A 229 -40.23 2.22 -2.97
C GLY A 229 -40.82 2.35 -1.58
N LEU A 230 -41.81 3.23 -1.41
CA LEU A 230 -42.51 3.43 -0.15
C LEU A 230 -43.89 2.77 -0.19
N SER A 231 -44.17 1.93 0.80
CA SER A 231 -45.49 1.30 0.99
C SER A 231 -46.36 2.13 1.95
N GLY A 232 -47.70 1.98 1.87
CA GLY A 232 -48.61 2.56 2.86
C GLY A 232 -48.71 1.76 4.16
N GLU A 233 -48.13 0.55 4.22
CA GLU A 233 -48.28 -0.40 5.33
C GLU A 233 -47.10 -0.35 6.32
N ALA A 234 -45.89 -0.08 5.83
CA ALA A 234 -44.68 -0.04 6.65
C ALA A 234 -43.71 1.05 6.21
N ALA A 235 -43.03 1.65 7.18
CA ALA A 235 -41.94 2.58 6.93
C ALA A 235 -40.70 1.84 6.41
N THR A 236 -40.02 2.44 5.44
CA THR A 236 -38.71 2.01 4.94
C THR A 236 -37.64 2.59 5.84
N LEU A 237 -36.81 1.75 6.45
CA LEU A 237 -35.68 2.18 7.28
C LEU A 237 -34.39 2.15 6.43
N LEU A 238 -33.73 3.31 6.31
CA LEU A 238 -32.48 3.48 5.60
C LEU A 238 -31.37 3.90 6.54
N ALA A 239 -30.15 3.47 6.25
CA ALA A 239 -28.94 3.94 6.92
C ALA A 239 -27.95 4.52 5.92
N VAL A 240 -27.35 5.65 6.28
CA VAL A 240 -26.14 6.18 5.66
C VAL A 240 -24.95 5.53 6.36
N GLN A 241 -24.12 4.82 5.62
CA GLN A 241 -22.94 4.11 6.12
C GLN A 241 -21.80 4.31 5.12
N ALA A 242 -20.52 4.03 5.48
CA ALA A 242 -19.42 3.89 4.50
C ALA A 242 -18.99 2.45 4.20
N GLU A 243 -18.72 2.16 2.92
CA GLU A 243 -18.25 0.86 2.39
C GLU A 243 -16.74 0.76 2.60
N SER A 244 -16.11 -0.37 2.28
CA SER A 244 -14.65 -0.44 2.25
C SER A 244 -14.02 0.47 1.19
N GLY A 245 -14.77 0.77 0.12
CA GLY A 245 -14.31 1.54 -1.02
C GLY A 245 -15.32 2.53 -1.57
N GLY A 246 -14.79 3.45 -2.36
CA GLY A 246 -15.42 4.65 -2.89
C GLY A 246 -14.79 5.01 -4.23
N ASP A 247 -15.22 6.13 -4.82
CA ASP A 247 -14.54 6.63 -6.03
C ASP A 247 -13.06 7.00 -5.76
N ASN A 248 -12.70 7.25 -4.48
CA ASN A 248 -11.35 7.57 -4.08
C ASN A 248 -10.45 6.35 -3.75
N GLY A 249 -10.92 5.11 -3.94
CA GLY A 249 -10.16 3.88 -3.71
C GLY A 249 -10.92 2.85 -2.86
N ASP A 250 -10.35 1.65 -2.69
CA ASP A 250 -10.94 0.56 -1.90
C ASP A 250 -9.93 -0.03 -0.90
N TYR A 251 -10.29 -0.01 0.39
CA TYR A 251 -9.47 -0.57 1.46
C TYR A 251 -9.49 -2.10 1.53
N LYS A 252 -10.33 -2.81 0.74
CA LYS A 252 -10.19 -4.26 0.54
C LYS A 252 -8.93 -4.61 -0.26
N ALA A 253 -8.41 -3.70 -1.07
CA ALA A 253 -7.14 -3.89 -1.75
C ALA A 253 -5.96 -3.69 -0.77
N THR A 254 -4.92 -4.51 -0.92
CA THR A 254 -3.62 -4.27 -0.30
C THR A 254 -2.92 -3.07 -0.97
N ASP A 255 -1.77 -2.65 -0.44
CA ASP A 255 -0.88 -1.66 -1.05
C ASP A 255 -0.14 -2.18 -2.30
N LEU A 256 -0.35 -3.44 -2.71
CA LEU A 256 0.13 -3.96 -4.00
C LEU A 256 -0.76 -3.43 -5.13
N SER A 257 -0.30 -2.41 -5.84
CA SER A 257 -1.02 -1.81 -6.98
C SER A 257 -0.54 -2.35 -8.34
N PRO A 258 -1.42 -2.43 -9.36
CA PRO A 258 -1.01 -2.79 -10.73
C PRO A 258 0.05 -1.85 -11.31
N ALA A 259 -0.02 -0.55 -11.00
CA ALA A 259 0.96 0.45 -11.43
C ALA A 259 2.36 0.23 -10.83
N GLY A 260 2.49 -0.60 -9.78
CA GLY A 260 3.80 -1.06 -9.30
C GLY A 260 4.58 -1.88 -10.32
N THR A 261 3.94 -2.37 -11.39
CA THR A 261 4.61 -3.08 -12.51
C THR A 261 5.09 -2.14 -13.63
N TRP A 262 4.71 -0.86 -13.59
CA TRP A 262 5.12 0.09 -14.61
C TRP A 262 6.60 0.38 -14.49
N GLU A 263 7.31 0.28 -15.60
CA GLU A 263 8.72 0.63 -15.64
C GLU A 263 8.90 2.13 -15.45
N VAL A 264 9.93 2.53 -14.70
CA VAL A 264 10.32 3.92 -14.56
C VAL A 264 11.48 4.19 -15.51
N SER A 265 11.21 4.93 -16.58
CA SER A 265 12.20 5.30 -17.59
C SER A 265 11.82 6.59 -18.30
N ASN A 266 12.74 7.12 -19.11
CA ASN A 266 12.44 8.28 -19.96
C ASN A 266 11.26 8.00 -20.91
N GLN A 267 11.07 6.74 -21.30
CA GLN A 267 10.01 6.30 -22.21
C GLN A 267 8.65 6.27 -21.54
N THR A 268 8.58 6.03 -20.22
CA THR A 268 7.31 6.04 -19.49
C THR A 268 6.91 7.44 -19.03
N GLY A 269 7.87 8.36 -18.96
CA GLY A 269 7.65 9.78 -18.69
C GLY A 269 7.30 10.09 -17.24
N ASP A 270 7.50 9.14 -16.33
CA ASP A 270 7.32 9.35 -14.90
C ASP A 270 8.41 10.26 -14.34
N PHE A 271 8.05 11.12 -13.39
CA PHE A 271 9.04 11.73 -12.50
C PHE A 271 9.41 10.73 -11.42
N SER A 272 10.69 10.42 -11.34
CA SER A 272 11.25 9.57 -10.28
C SER A 272 12.35 10.28 -9.53
N TRP A 273 12.36 10.12 -8.21
CA TRP A 273 13.42 10.65 -7.36
C TRP A 273 13.74 9.65 -6.25
N SER A 274 15.03 9.44 -5.97
CA SER A 274 15.48 8.51 -4.93
C SER A 274 16.47 9.18 -4.00
N TYR A 275 16.32 8.93 -2.71
CA TYR A 275 17.26 9.35 -1.68
C TYR A 275 17.76 8.13 -0.91
N ASP A 276 19.00 7.75 -1.18
CA ASP A 276 19.65 6.62 -0.52
C ASP A 276 20.18 7.05 0.84
N LEU A 277 19.74 6.36 1.89
CA LEU A 277 20.22 6.61 3.24
C LEU A 277 21.56 5.89 3.39
N ARG A 278 22.61 6.65 3.66
CA ARG A 278 23.97 6.12 3.78
C ARG A 278 24.10 5.22 5.02
N MET A 279 24.09 3.91 4.81
CA MET A 279 24.34 2.94 5.87
C MET A 279 25.83 2.80 6.15
N PRO A 280 26.26 2.64 7.42
CA PRO A 280 27.61 2.20 7.71
C PRO A 280 27.92 0.86 7.00
N PRO A 281 29.11 0.70 6.42
CA PRO A 281 29.47 -0.54 5.74
C PRO A 281 29.56 -1.72 6.72
N SER A 282 29.04 -2.88 6.31
CA SER A 282 29.17 -4.13 7.04
C SER A 282 30.59 -4.70 6.93
N THR A 283 31.04 -5.43 7.95
CA THR A 283 32.29 -6.20 7.87
C THR A 283 32.08 -7.48 7.08
N GLY A 284 32.32 -7.43 5.76
CA GLY A 284 32.28 -8.60 4.88
C GLY A 284 30.96 -8.83 4.15
N GLY A 285 29.95 -7.97 4.34
CA GLY A 285 28.61 -8.10 3.76
C GLY A 285 27.67 -8.92 4.65
N PRO A 286 26.39 -9.11 4.26
CA PRO A 286 25.63 -8.15 3.46
C PRO A 286 25.40 -6.83 4.23
N SER A 287 25.09 -5.76 3.50
CA SER A 287 24.66 -4.45 4.04
C SER A 287 23.24 -4.15 3.56
N PRO A 288 22.38 -3.51 4.37
CA PRO A 288 21.05 -3.12 3.92
C PRO A 288 21.14 -1.97 2.93
N SER A 289 20.27 -1.98 1.92
CA SER A 289 19.92 -0.80 1.15
C SER A 289 18.63 -0.21 1.73
N VAL A 290 18.66 1.05 2.15
CA VAL A 290 17.48 1.79 2.61
C VAL A 290 17.39 3.05 1.78
N SER A 291 16.30 3.22 1.06
CA SER A 291 16.07 4.38 0.21
C SER A 291 14.62 4.87 0.31
N LEU A 292 14.45 6.17 0.11
CA LEU A 292 13.14 6.78 -0.11
C LEU A 292 13.00 7.00 -1.60
N ALA A 293 12.08 6.29 -2.25
CA ALA A 293 11.87 6.38 -3.69
C ALA A 293 10.48 6.95 -4.00
N TYR A 294 10.43 7.99 -4.82
CA TYR A 294 9.22 8.59 -5.35
C TYR A 294 9.00 8.19 -6.81
N SER A 295 7.75 7.95 -7.19
CA SER A 295 7.32 7.85 -8.59
C SER A 295 6.00 8.57 -8.79
N SER A 296 5.91 9.47 -9.78
CA SER A 296 4.62 10.05 -10.18
C SER A 296 3.68 9.02 -10.83
N GLY A 297 4.24 7.98 -11.46
CA GLY A 297 3.46 6.91 -12.09
C GLY A 297 2.64 6.11 -11.09
N SER A 298 3.16 5.89 -9.87
CA SER A 298 2.39 5.22 -8.80
C SER A 298 1.20 6.05 -8.33
N VAL A 299 1.30 7.39 -8.41
CA VAL A 299 0.19 8.31 -8.12
C VAL A 299 -0.82 8.31 -9.26
N ASP A 300 -0.37 8.38 -10.52
CA ASP A 300 -1.23 8.31 -11.71
C ASP A 300 -2.02 6.99 -11.80
N GLY A 301 -1.43 5.90 -11.31
CA GLY A 301 -2.01 4.56 -11.30
C GLY A 301 -3.11 4.32 -10.26
N MET A 302 -3.39 5.29 -9.38
CA MET A 302 -4.47 5.19 -8.39
C MET A 302 -5.84 5.31 -9.07
N THR A 303 -6.71 4.35 -8.78
CA THR A 303 -8.09 4.24 -9.28
C THR A 303 -9.07 3.94 -8.15
N ALA A 304 -10.37 3.86 -8.43
CA ALA A 304 -11.36 3.48 -7.43
C ALA A 304 -11.22 2.03 -6.91
N MET A 305 -10.50 1.15 -7.61
CA MET A 305 -10.30 -0.26 -7.23
C MET A 305 -8.97 -0.53 -6.51
N THR A 306 -8.11 0.48 -6.37
CA THR A 306 -6.82 0.35 -5.69
C THR A 306 -6.87 0.91 -4.28
N ASN A 307 -5.95 0.46 -3.43
CA ASN A 307 -5.72 1.11 -2.15
C ASN A 307 -4.97 2.43 -2.38
N ASN A 308 -5.62 3.55 -2.06
CA ASN A 308 -5.06 4.86 -2.34
C ASN A 308 -4.60 5.62 -1.08
N GLN A 309 -4.42 4.91 0.04
CA GLN A 309 -3.69 5.46 1.18
C GLN A 309 -2.19 5.41 0.86
N GLY A 310 -1.52 6.57 0.83
CA GLY A 310 -0.08 6.62 0.65
C GLY A 310 0.67 5.81 1.71
N GLY A 311 1.83 5.27 1.34
CA GLY A 311 2.67 4.49 2.24
C GLY A 311 3.09 5.27 3.50
N TRP A 312 3.81 4.62 4.40
CA TRP A 312 4.25 5.24 5.66
C TRP A 312 5.17 6.47 5.51
N VAL A 313 5.70 6.73 4.32
CA VAL A 313 6.47 7.94 3.98
C VAL A 313 5.55 9.06 3.47
N GLY A 314 4.54 8.72 2.66
CA GLY A 314 3.59 9.65 2.03
C GLY A 314 3.17 9.17 0.63
N ASP A 315 2.21 9.86 0.02
CA ASP A 315 1.74 9.58 -1.35
C ASP A 315 2.87 9.58 -2.38
N GLY A 316 2.89 8.57 -3.24
CA GLY A 316 3.89 8.39 -4.29
C GLY A 316 5.26 7.90 -3.81
N TRP A 317 5.48 7.79 -2.50
CA TRP A 317 6.73 7.33 -1.90
C TRP A 317 6.67 5.86 -1.48
N THR A 318 7.76 5.14 -1.72
CA THR A 318 8.01 3.80 -1.19
C THR A 318 9.35 3.76 -0.46
N SER A 319 9.39 2.93 0.59
CA SER A 319 10.59 2.61 1.37
C SER A 319 10.33 1.29 2.07
N TRP A 320 10.55 0.19 1.35
CA TRP A 320 10.30 -1.16 1.86
C TRP A 320 11.40 -2.13 1.38
N PRO A 321 11.92 -3.02 2.23
CA PRO A 321 13.08 -3.86 1.89
C PRO A 321 12.74 -4.99 0.91
N GLY A 322 11.48 -5.42 0.88
CA GLY A 322 10.98 -6.46 -0.02
C GLY A 322 9.90 -7.32 0.62
N TYR A 323 9.10 -7.97 -0.19
CA TYR A 323 8.07 -8.93 0.22
C TYR A 323 7.75 -9.92 -0.90
N ILE A 324 7.15 -11.05 -0.51
CA ILE A 324 6.31 -11.85 -1.38
C ILE A 324 4.87 -11.72 -0.89
N GLU A 325 3.93 -11.47 -1.79
CA GLU A 325 2.52 -11.31 -1.47
C GLU A 325 1.65 -12.25 -2.31
N ARG A 326 0.65 -12.84 -1.67
CA ARG A 326 -0.41 -13.62 -2.30
C ARG A 326 -1.72 -12.84 -2.23
N ARG A 327 -2.47 -12.84 -3.33
CA ARG A 327 -3.84 -12.31 -3.36
C ARG A 327 -4.86 -13.43 -3.20
N TYR A 328 -5.95 -13.09 -2.53
CA TYR A 328 -7.11 -13.96 -2.32
C TYR A 328 -8.33 -13.32 -2.97
N ASP A 329 -9.27 -14.15 -3.42
CA ASP A 329 -10.54 -13.65 -3.95
C ASP A 329 -11.54 -13.39 -2.83
N SER A 330 -12.63 -12.71 -3.16
CA SER A 330 -13.75 -12.57 -2.23
C SER A 330 -14.63 -13.81 -2.33
N CYS A 331 -15.03 -14.36 -1.19
CA CYS A 331 -16.00 -15.45 -1.15
C CYS A 331 -17.35 -15.07 -1.79
N ALA A 332 -17.69 -13.79 -1.91
CA ALA A 332 -18.88 -13.33 -2.65
C ALA A 332 -18.83 -13.61 -4.16
N ASP A 333 -17.62 -13.66 -4.73
CA ASP A 333 -17.39 -13.97 -6.14
C ASP A 333 -17.15 -15.47 -6.35
N ASP A 334 -16.38 -16.10 -5.47
CA ASP A 334 -15.94 -17.50 -5.64
C ASP A 334 -16.93 -18.54 -5.06
N ASN A 335 -17.79 -18.13 -4.10
CA ASN A 335 -18.80 -18.99 -3.49
C ASN A 335 -20.23 -18.48 -3.79
N PRO A 336 -20.80 -18.79 -4.97
CA PRO A 336 -22.11 -18.28 -5.38
C PRO A 336 -23.26 -18.75 -4.46
N GLY A 337 -23.09 -19.87 -3.76
CA GLY A 337 -24.08 -20.43 -2.83
C GLY A 337 -24.11 -19.75 -1.46
N HIS A 338 -23.04 -19.04 -1.08
CA HIS A 338 -22.93 -18.36 0.21
C HIS A 338 -21.97 -17.17 0.11
N LYS A 339 -22.50 -16.01 -0.29
CA LYS A 339 -21.70 -14.83 -0.58
C LYS A 339 -21.34 -14.05 0.68
N THR A 340 -20.06 -14.00 1.02
CA THR A 340 -19.55 -13.25 2.19
C THR A 340 -18.41 -12.30 1.79
N GLY A 341 -18.13 -11.32 2.65
CA GLY A 341 -16.98 -10.42 2.48
C GLY A 341 -15.64 -11.04 2.88
N ASP A 342 -15.61 -12.32 3.27
CA ASP A 342 -14.39 -13.02 3.63
C ASP A 342 -13.48 -13.24 2.40
N LEU A 343 -12.21 -13.56 2.67
CA LEU A 343 -11.25 -13.99 1.66
C LEU A 343 -11.41 -15.49 1.42
N CYS A 344 -11.48 -15.89 0.16
CA CYS A 344 -11.49 -17.27 -0.29
C CYS A 344 -10.21 -17.59 -1.05
N TRP A 345 -9.75 -18.83 -0.90
CA TRP A 345 -8.73 -19.39 -1.77
C TRP A 345 -9.23 -19.36 -3.21
N PHE A 346 -8.33 -19.16 -4.16
CA PHE A 346 -8.66 -19.18 -5.59
C PHE A 346 -7.64 -20.03 -6.34
N ASN A 347 -6.37 -19.63 -6.26
CA ASN A 347 -5.26 -20.36 -6.85
C ASN A 347 -3.95 -20.12 -6.10
N ASP A 348 -2.92 -20.87 -6.48
CA ASP A 348 -1.55 -20.58 -6.07
C ASP A 348 -1.01 -19.41 -6.91
N ASN A 349 -0.97 -18.23 -6.30
CA ASN A 349 -0.38 -17.05 -6.88
C ASN A 349 0.61 -16.37 -5.91
N ALA A 350 1.54 -15.59 -6.47
CA ALA A 350 2.43 -14.75 -5.67
C ALA A 350 3.06 -13.64 -6.52
N THR A 351 3.36 -12.49 -5.89
CA THR A 351 4.18 -11.41 -6.46
C THR A 351 5.39 -11.18 -5.58
N LEU A 352 6.59 -11.15 -6.19
CA LEU A 352 7.84 -10.80 -5.52
C LEU A 352 8.12 -9.31 -5.71
N SER A 353 8.55 -8.64 -4.64
CA SER A 353 9.20 -7.34 -4.65
C SER A 353 10.54 -7.44 -3.91
N LEU A 354 11.66 -7.23 -4.59
CA LEU A 354 13.01 -7.32 -4.03
C LEU A 354 14.00 -6.45 -4.81
N ASN A 355 14.81 -5.65 -4.10
CA ASN A 355 15.90 -4.83 -4.70
C ASN A 355 15.44 -3.96 -5.90
N GLY A 356 14.27 -3.33 -5.79
CA GLY A 356 13.71 -2.50 -6.86
C GLY A 356 13.19 -3.29 -8.07
N ARG A 357 13.16 -4.63 -8.01
CA ARG A 357 12.49 -5.49 -8.98
C ARG A 357 11.16 -5.94 -8.39
N ALA A 358 10.09 -5.85 -9.17
CA ALA A 358 8.80 -6.42 -8.83
C ALA A 358 8.32 -7.31 -9.98
N GLY A 359 7.67 -8.43 -9.68
CA GLY A 359 7.18 -9.33 -10.70
C GLY A 359 6.29 -10.45 -10.19
N GLU A 360 5.30 -10.79 -11.02
CA GLU A 360 4.46 -11.98 -10.88
C GLU A 360 5.33 -13.25 -10.87
N LEU A 361 5.04 -14.14 -9.93
CA LEU A 361 5.64 -15.46 -9.85
C LEU A 361 4.72 -16.47 -10.52
N ILE A 362 5.27 -17.17 -11.51
CA ILE A 362 4.60 -18.20 -12.26
C ILE A 362 4.97 -19.55 -11.68
N ARG A 363 3.95 -20.37 -11.40
CA ARG A 363 4.11 -21.73 -10.91
C ARG A 363 4.09 -22.72 -12.08
N ASP A 364 5.15 -23.53 -12.17
CA ASP A 364 5.26 -24.68 -13.09
C ASP A 364 5.45 -25.97 -12.27
N GLY A 365 4.35 -26.68 -12.02
CA GLY A 365 4.33 -27.84 -11.14
C GLY A 365 4.69 -27.48 -9.70
N SER A 366 5.87 -27.88 -9.24
CA SER A 366 6.41 -27.50 -7.91
C SER A 366 7.44 -26.37 -7.96
N VAL A 367 7.75 -25.85 -9.16
CA VAL A 367 8.77 -24.83 -9.39
C VAL A 367 8.11 -23.46 -9.49
N TRP A 368 8.73 -22.45 -8.87
CA TRP A 368 8.33 -21.06 -8.99
C TRP A 368 9.39 -20.28 -9.75
N ARG A 369 8.96 -19.42 -10.69
CA ARG A 369 9.85 -18.56 -11.49
C ARG A 369 9.25 -17.17 -11.57
N MET A 370 10.10 -16.15 -11.73
CA MET A 370 9.60 -14.83 -12.13
C MET A 370 9.11 -14.90 -13.57
N LYS A 371 8.04 -14.17 -13.89
CA LYS A 371 7.56 -13.98 -15.27
C LYS A 371 8.68 -13.50 -16.20
N ASN A 372 9.49 -12.55 -15.71
CA ASN A 372 10.75 -12.14 -16.34
C ASN A 372 11.90 -12.88 -15.65
N ASP A 373 12.08 -14.16 -16.00
CA ASP A 373 13.07 -15.06 -15.37
C ASP A 373 14.51 -14.60 -15.67
N ASP A 374 15.28 -14.31 -14.62
CA ASP A 374 16.68 -13.89 -14.67
C ASP A 374 17.65 -14.96 -14.14
N GLY A 375 17.16 -16.18 -13.88
CA GLY A 375 17.92 -17.27 -13.28
C GLY A 375 17.89 -17.31 -11.75
N THR A 376 17.16 -16.39 -11.09
CA THR A 376 16.91 -16.45 -9.65
C THR A 376 16.09 -17.70 -9.29
N LYS A 377 16.56 -18.45 -8.29
CA LYS A 377 15.86 -19.64 -7.79
C LYS A 377 14.87 -19.25 -6.70
N ILE A 378 13.61 -19.64 -6.85
CA ILE A 378 12.53 -19.34 -5.90
C ILE A 378 11.97 -20.65 -5.34
N GLU A 379 11.95 -20.75 -4.01
CA GLU A 379 11.52 -21.94 -3.28
C GLU A 379 10.44 -21.55 -2.26
N ARG A 380 9.28 -22.19 -2.36
CA ARG A 380 8.24 -22.15 -1.32
C ARG A 380 8.48 -23.31 -0.34
N VAL A 381 8.53 -23.03 0.95
CA VAL A 381 8.94 -23.99 1.98
C VAL A 381 8.00 -23.90 3.17
N THR A 382 7.70 -25.05 3.80
CA THR A 382 6.92 -25.14 5.04
C THR A 382 7.79 -25.74 6.14
N ASP A 383 7.86 -25.10 7.31
CA ASP A 383 8.62 -25.64 8.45
C ASP A 383 7.99 -25.18 9.78
N SER A 384 7.48 -26.13 10.57
CA SER A 384 6.87 -25.86 11.88
C SER A 384 7.81 -25.15 12.86
N ALA A 385 9.13 -25.22 12.67
CA ALA A 385 10.08 -24.50 13.50
C ALA A 385 10.03 -22.97 13.27
N ARG A 386 9.44 -22.50 12.16
CA ARG A 386 9.25 -21.05 11.91
C ARG A 386 8.20 -20.47 12.84
N ALA A 387 7.08 -21.18 13.08
CA ALA A 387 5.97 -20.72 13.92
C ALA A 387 5.52 -19.29 13.59
N ASN A 388 5.37 -18.98 12.31
CA ASN A 388 5.17 -17.62 11.80
C ASN A 388 3.70 -17.17 11.76
N GLY A 389 2.78 -18.06 12.16
CA GLY A 389 1.34 -17.79 12.27
C GLY A 389 0.53 -18.19 11.04
N ASP A 390 1.19 -18.53 9.94
CA ASP A 390 0.57 -19.15 8.77
C ASP A 390 0.16 -20.62 9.09
N ASN A 391 -0.89 -21.12 8.43
CA ASN A 391 -1.53 -22.41 8.73
C ASN A 391 -0.57 -23.60 8.65
N ASP A 392 0.40 -23.58 7.73
CA ASP A 392 1.40 -24.64 7.58
C ASP A 392 2.83 -24.14 7.81
N ASN A 393 2.97 -22.89 8.24
CA ASN A 393 4.24 -22.20 8.46
C ASN A 393 5.01 -21.99 7.15
N GLU A 394 4.29 -21.65 6.08
CA GLU A 394 4.85 -21.29 4.80
C GLU A 394 5.81 -20.11 4.94
N TYR A 395 6.96 -20.20 4.28
CA TYR A 395 7.91 -19.12 4.05
C TYR A 395 8.59 -19.31 2.69
N TRP A 396 9.24 -18.27 2.21
CA TRP A 396 9.88 -18.30 0.90
C TRP A 396 11.38 -18.09 1.01
N LYS A 397 12.12 -18.76 0.12
CA LYS A 397 13.55 -18.59 -0.07
C LYS A 397 13.82 -18.24 -1.53
N VAL A 398 14.48 -17.11 -1.73
CA VAL A 398 14.89 -16.61 -3.03
C VAL A 398 16.42 -16.60 -3.05
N THR A 399 17.04 -17.29 -4.02
CA THR A 399 18.49 -17.32 -4.19
C THR A 399 18.85 -16.67 -5.53
N THR A 400 19.48 -15.51 -5.46
CA THR A 400 19.95 -14.77 -6.65
C THR A 400 21.16 -15.46 -7.27
N THR A 401 21.49 -15.09 -8.51
CA THR A 401 22.56 -15.73 -9.29
C THR A 401 23.97 -15.55 -8.71
N ASP A 402 24.16 -14.56 -7.84
CA ASP A 402 25.38 -14.34 -7.05
C ASP A 402 25.47 -15.21 -5.79
N GLY A 403 24.45 -16.03 -5.53
CA GLY A 403 24.38 -16.97 -4.40
C GLY A 403 23.85 -16.39 -3.10
N VAL A 404 23.45 -15.11 -3.07
CA VAL A 404 22.81 -14.52 -1.89
C VAL A 404 21.42 -15.13 -1.68
N GLN A 405 21.11 -15.50 -0.44
CA GLN A 405 19.83 -16.07 -0.04
C GLN A 405 19.01 -15.03 0.70
N TYR A 406 17.81 -14.76 0.18
CA TYR A 406 16.80 -13.89 0.77
C TYR A 406 15.65 -14.76 1.26
N PHE A 407 15.26 -14.59 2.52
CA PHE A 407 14.17 -15.33 3.14
C PHE A 407 13.04 -14.36 3.49
N PHE A 408 11.81 -14.78 3.19
CA PHE A 408 10.61 -14.00 3.43
C PHE A 408 9.71 -14.80 4.35
N GLY A 409 9.36 -14.22 5.51
CA GLY A 409 8.52 -14.91 6.49
C GLY A 409 9.23 -15.93 7.36
N TYR A 410 10.57 -15.86 7.47
CA TYR A 410 11.38 -16.83 8.22
C TYR A 410 11.10 -16.82 9.73
N HIS A 411 10.70 -15.68 10.28
CA HIS A 411 10.16 -15.45 11.62
C HIS A 411 11.11 -15.72 12.80
N ARG A 412 11.46 -16.98 13.03
CA ARG A 412 12.42 -17.44 14.05
C ARG A 412 13.78 -17.65 13.38
N LEU A 413 14.73 -16.74 13.62
CA LEU A 413 16.05 -16.81 12.98
C LEU A 413 16.88 -18.01 13.54
N PRO A 414 17.98 -18.40 12.88
CA PRO A 414 18.84 -19.45 13.40
C PRO A 414 19.32 -19.18 14.84
N GLY A 415 19.30 -20.20 15.69
CA GLY A 415 19.66 -20.08 17.11
C GLY A 415 18.56 -19.54 18.02
N TRP A 416 17.35 -19.26 17.50
CA TRP A 416 16.22 -18.81 18.30
C TRP A 416 15.83 -19.80 19.40
N SER A 417 15.51 -19.26 20.57
CA SER A 417 14.97 -19.99 21.73
C SER A 417 13.79 -19.23 22.36
N SER A 418 13.06 -19.88 23.26
CA SER A 418 11.92 -19.25 23.93
C SER A 418 12.35 -17.98 24.69
N GLY A 419 11.75 -16.85 24.35
CA GLY A 419 12.06 -15.53 24.92
C GLY A 419 12.85 -14.63 23.96
N ASP A 420 13.46 -15.19 22.92
CA ASP A 420 14.14 -14.41 21.89
C ASP A 420 13.13 -13.67 20.99
N PRO A 421 13.49 -12.47 20.50
CA PRO A 421 12.61 -11.73 19.59
C PRO A 421 12.49 -12.45 18.25
N VAL A 422 11.27 -12.46 17.72
CA VAL A 422 10.94 -12.91 16.36
C VAL A 422 10.84 -11.73 15.42
N THR A 423 11.00 -11.96 14.11
CA THR A 423 10.96 -10.89 13.11
C THR A 423 9.56 -10.35 12.82
N ASN A 424 8.49 -11.11 13.11
CA ASN A 424 7.09 -10.76 12.77
C ASN A 424 6.85 -10.48 11.27
N SER A 425 7.57 -11.18 10.41
CA SER A 425 7.63 -10.93 8.97
C SER A 425 6.47 -11.50 8.15
N THR A 426 5.71 -12.46 8.69
CA THR A 426 4.53 -13.03 8.00
C THR A 426 3.26 -12.37 8.51
N TRP A 427 2.45 -11.81 7.62
CA TRP A 427 1.16 -11.20 7.92
C TRP A 427 0.05 -12.12 7.44
N THR A 428 -0.87 -12.47 8.34
CA THR A 428 -1.90 -13.48 8.07
C THR A 428 -3.32 -12.91 8.14
N ALA A 429 -4.22 -13.55 7.41
CA ALA A 429 -5.66 -13.31 7.48
C ALA A 429 -6.43 -14.64 7.40
N PRO A 430 -7.66 -14.71 7.96
CA PRO A 430 -8.53 -15.86 7.74
C PRO A 430 -8.87 -15.98 6.27
N VAL A 431 -8.60 -17.15 5.69
CA VAL A 431 -8.93 -17.51 4.31
C VAL A 431 -9.76 -18.79 4.32
N TYR A 432 -10.84 -18.78 3.56
CA TYR A 432 -11.75 -19.91 3.42
C TYR A 432 -11.35 -20.79 2.24
N GLY A 433 -11.44 -22.12 2.41
CA GLY A 433 -11.39 -23.08 1.32
C GLY A 433 -12.81 -23.59 1.05
N ASN A 434 -13.51 -23.03 0.09
CA ASN A 434 -14.90 -23.38 -0.22
C ASN A 434 -15.04 -24.56 -1.19
N ASN A 435 -13.96 -24.97 -1.84
CA ASN A 435 -13.96 -26.10 -2.77
C ASN A 435 -13.05 -27.24 -2.31
N SER A 436 -13.49 -28.48 -2.59
CA SER A 436 -12.73 -29.67 -2.23
C SER A 436 -11.36 -29.67 -2.92
N GLY A 437 -10.30 -29.86 -2.13
CA GLY A 437 -8.91 -29.83 -2.60
C GLY A 437 -8.20 -28.51 -2.33
N GLU A 438 -8.92 -27.47 -1.91
CA GLU A 438 -8.32 -26.21 -1.46
C GLU A 438 -7.69 -26.35 -0.07
N PRO A 439 -6.64 -25.57 0.23
CA PRO A 439 -6.15 -25.41 1.59
C PRO A 439 -7.29 -25.00 2.52
N CYS A 440 -7.37 -25.70 3.66
CA CYS A 440 -8.34 -25.42 4.73
C CYS A 440 -9.81 -25.65 4.36
N TYR A 441 -10.07 -26.47 3.35
CA TYR A 441 -11.41 -26.92 3.01
C TYR A 441 -12.08 -27.74 4.12
N ASP A 442 -13.36 -27.43 4.37
CA ASP A 442 -14.32 -28.27 5.08
C ASP A 442 -15.67 -28.24 4.35
N SER A 443 -16.44 -29.33 4.45
CA SER A 443 -17.81 -29.40 3.92
C SER A 443 -18.77 -28.38 4.57
N THR A 444 -18.47 -27.92 5.79
CA THR A 444 -19.21 -26.89 6.51
C THR A 444 -18.47 -25.56 6.37
N PHE A 445 -19.03 -24.63 5.60
CA PHE A 445 -18.35 -23.36 5.29
C PHE A 445 -17.86 -22.61 6.54
N ALA A 446 -18.61 -22.63 7.65
CA ALA A 446 -18.20 -21.98 8.90
C ALA A 446 -16.85 -22.49 9.48
N ASP A 447 -16.51 -23.75 9.19
CA ASP A 447 -15.30 -24.43 9.65
C ASP A 447 -14.21 -24.49 8.55
N ALA A 448 -14.57 -24.18 7.30
CA ALA A 448 -13.72 -24.26 6.12
C ALA A 448 -12.72 -23.10 6.01
N ARG A 449 -11.98 -22.82 7.08
CA ARG A 449 -11.04 -21.67 7.15
C ARG A 449 -9.82 -21.96 8.01
N CYS A 450 -8.75 -21.23 7.72
CA CYS A 450 -7.57 -21.13 8.58
C CYS A 450 -6.90 -19.77 8.38
N ASP A 451 -5.93 -19.42 9.23
CA ASP A 451 -5.14 -18.20 9.04
C ASP A 451 -4.02 -18.49 8.03
N GLN A 452 -4.05 -17.85 6.87
CA GLN A 452 -3.03 -17.98 5.83
C GLN A 452 -2.25 -16.68 5.68
N GLY A 453 -0.98 -16.79 5.31
CA GLY A 453 -0.13 -15.66 4.93
C GLY A 453 -0.69 -14.97 3.69
N TRP A 454 -0.87 -13.65 3.77
CA TRP A 454 -1.12 -12.83 2.60
C TRP A 454 0.14 -12.04 2.20
N ARG A 455 1.04 -11.75 3.15
CA ARG A 455 2.35 -11.16 2.86
C ARG A 455 3.45 -11.77 3.72
N TRP A 456 4.54 -12.19 3.08
CA TRP A 456 5.81 -12.58 3.69
C TRP A 456 6.83 -11.49 3.41
N ASN A 457 7.20 -10.70 4.41
CA ASN A 457 8.20 -9.65 4.30
C ASN A 457 9.62 -10.23 4.34
N LEU A 458 10.55 -9.60 3.62
CA LEU A 458 11.98 -9.96 3.67
C LEU A 458 12.50 -9.81 5.09
N ASP A 459 12.98 -10.87 5.71
CA ASP A 459 13.36 -10.81 7.11
C ASP A 459 14.70 -11.43 7.47
N TYR A 460 15.29 -12.20 6.56
CA TYR A 460 16.62 -12.75 6.75
C TYR A 460 17.38 -12.85 5.43
N VAL A 461 18.64 -12.42 5.45
CA VAL A 461 19.54 -12.46 4.28
C VAL A 461 20.83 -13.14 4.69
N VAL A 462 21.32 -14.06 3.85
CA VAL A 462 22.58 -14.76 4.03
C VAL A 462 23.40 -14.69 2.75
N ASP A 463 24.62 -14.18 2.85
CA ASP A 463 25.56 -14.15 1.72
C ASP A 463 26.36 -15.47 1.59
N PRO A 464 27.08 -15.70 0.47
CA PRO A 464 27.89 -16.91 0.28
C PRO A 464 29.01 -17.11 1.31
N ASN A 465 29.39 -16.06 2.05
CA ASN A 465 30.40 -16.11 3.09
C ASN A 465 29.80 -16.39 4.49
N ASN A 466 28.51 -16.74 4.55
CA ASN A 466 27.74 -16.96 5.78
C ASN A 466 27.66 -15.72 6.69
N ASN A 467 27.77 -14.52 6.12
CA ASN A 467 27.36 -13.33 6.85
C ASN A 467 25.84 -13.17 6.74
N SER A 468 25.24 -12.54 7.75
CA SER A 468 23.80 -12.40 7.85
C SER A 468 23.32 -11.01 8.22
N LEU A 469 22.08 -10.75 7.82
CA LEU A 469 21.31 -9.54 8.09
C LEU A 469 19.86 -9.94 8.36
N ALA A 470 19.18 -9.24 9.26
CA ALA A 470 17.79 -9.49 9.62
C ALA A 470 16.95 -8.22 9.67
N TYR A 471 15.68 -8.33 9.29
CA TYR A 471 14.68 -7.27 9.40
C TYR A 471 13.61 -7.67 10.43
N PHE A 472 13.23 -6.75 11.30
CA PHE A 472 12.21 -6.96 12.33
C PHE A 472 11.06 -5.98 12.14
N TYR A 473 9.84 -6.45 12.37
CA TYR A 473 8.61 -5.73 12.09
C TYR A 473 7.71 -5.62 13.33
N LYS A 474 6.81 -4.64 13.29
CA LYS A 474 5.61 -4.58 14.12
C LYS A 474 4.40 -4.76 13.23
N LYS A 475 3.44 -5.56 13.70
CA LYS A 475 2.17 -5.83 13.01
C LYS A 475 1.12 -4.82 13.44
N GLU A 476 0.24 -4.46 12.53
CA GLU A 476 -1.00 -3.74 12.83
C GLU A 476 -2.18 -4.71 12.72
N THR A 477 -3.07 -4.68 13.72
CA THR A 477 -4.21 -5.60 13.79
C THR A 477 -5.46 -4.99 13.14
N GLY A 478 -6.10 -5.74 12.25
CA GLY A 478 -7.45 -5.48 11.77
C GLY A 478 -8.49 -6.34 12.48
N ALA A 479 -9.78 -6.01 12.33
CA ALA A 479 -10.86 -6.81 12.87
C ALA A 479 -12.18 -6.60 12.13
N TYR A 480 -12.91 -7.70 11.88
CA TYR A 480 -14.18 -7.72 11.16
C TYR A 480 -15.07 -8.88 11.63
N GLY A 481 -16.36 -8.86 11.27
CA GLY A 481 -17.28 -9.98 11.49
C GLY A 481 -17.22 -10.95 10.32
N ARG A 482 -16.72 -12.16 10.56
CA ARG A 482 -16.57 -13.17 9.51
C ARG A 482 -17.89 -13.84 9.16
N ASN A 483 -17.96 -14.46 7.98
CA ASN A 483 -19.05 -15.35 7.57
C ASN A 483 -20.45 -14.72 7.69
N ASN A 484 -20.59 -13.42 7.36
CA ASN A 484 -21.81 -12.64 7.54
C ASN A 484 -22.44 -12.75 8.95
N THR A 485 -21.63 -13.02 9.97
CA THR A 485 -22.07 -13.20 11.35
C THR A 485 -21.43 -12.11 12.21
N PRO A 486 -22.09 -10.96 12.44
CA PRO A 486 -21.50 -9.81 13.14
C PRO A 486 -20.92 -10.14 14.51
N THR A 487 -21.48 -11.12 15.22
CA THR A 487 -20.98 -11.56 16.53
C THR A 487 -19.69 -12.37 16.47
N GLN A 488 -19.32 -12.92 15.30
CA GLN A 488 -18.06 -13.64 15.07
C GLN A 488 -16.93 -12.68 14.69
N ARG A 489 -16.59 -11.78 15.62
CA ARG A 489 -15.44 -10.89 15.43
C ARG A 489 -14.15 -11.70 15.32
N THR A 490 -13.39 -11.46 14.25
CA THR A 490 -12.11 -12.10 13.96
C THR A 490 -11.04 -11.04 13.73
N THR A 491 -9.87 -11.23 14.32
CA THR A 491 -8.69 -10.37 14.13
C THR A 491 -7.75 -10.97 13.10
N TYR A 492 -6.98 -10.11 12.43
CA TYR A 492 -5.97 -10.49 11.45
C TYR A 492 -4.86 -9.45 11.40
N ASP A 493 -3.77 -9.74 10.71
CA ASP A 493 -2.70 -8.78 10.44
C ASP A 493 -3.12 -7.94 9.23
N ARG A 494 -3.54 -6.69 9.44
CA ARG A 494 -3.94 -5.79 8.33
C ARG A 494 -2.76 -5.13 7.63
N GLY A 495 -1.57 -5.27 8.19
CA GLY A 495 -0.35 -4.61 7.74
C GLY A 495 0.69 -4.55 8.86
N GLY A 496 1.62 -3.61 8.74
CA GLY A 496 2.69 -3.41 9.71
C GLY A 496 3.77 -2.47 9.20
N TYR A 497 4.84 -2.35 9.97
CA TYR A 497 5.96 -1.46 9.65
C TYR A 497 7.29 -2.05 10.13
N LEU A 498 8.36 -1.66 9.45
CA LEU A 498 9.71 -2.05 9.82
C LEU A 498 10.10 -1.36 11.14
N ASP A 499 10.60 -2.12 12.10
CA ASP A 499 11.03 -1.69 13.43
C ASP A 499 12.54 -1.42 13.45
N ARG A 500 13.31 -2.40 12.97
CA ARG A 500 14.76 -2.32 12.89
C ARG A 500 15.36 -3.30 11.90
N ILE A 501 16.59 -3.01 11.47
CA ILE A 501 17.46 -3.91 10.71
C ILE A 501 18.69 -4.18 11.56
N GLU A 502 19.11 -5.43 11.66
CA GLU A 502 20.33 -5.87 12.33
C GLU A 502 21.27 -6.51 11.30
N TYR A 503 22.55 -6.12 11.26
CA TYR A 503 23.47 -6.58 10.21
C TYR A 503 24.94 -6.59 10.65
N GLY A 504 25.78 -7.17 9.79
CA GLY A 504 27.17 -7.50 10.12
C GLY A 504 27.29 -8.75 10.99
N MET A 505 26.25 -9.59 11.02
CA MET A 505 26.21 -10.81 11.81
C MET A 505 26.79 -11.99 11.02
N ARG A 506 26.97 -13.12 11.69
CA ARG A 506 27.27 -14.42 11.06
C ARG A 506 26.05 -15.32 11.21
N LYS A 507 25.77 -16.11 10.18
CA LYS A 507 24.73 -17.14 10.22
C LYS A 507 24.93 -18.06 11.43
N GLY A 508 23.89 -18.21 12.26
CA GLY A 508 23.89 -19.00 13.49
C GLY A 508 24.29 -18.22 14.74
N ALA A 509 24.73 -16.97 14.60
CA ALA A 509 25.14 -16.11 15.71
C ALA A 509 24.12 -15.02 16.06
N GLU A 510 22.96 -14.98 15.39
CA GLU A 510 21.95 -13.91 15.45
C GLU A 510 21.51 -13.58 16.88
N TYR A 511 21.38 -14.59 17.75
CA TYR A 511 20.99 -14.44 19.15
C TYR A 511 22.14 -14.65 20.15
N SER A 512 23.33 -15.01 19.67
CA SER A 512 24.49 -15.27 20.54
C SER A 512 25.24 -13.99 20.95
N ALA A 513 25.08 -12.90 20.19
CA ALA A 513 25.68 -11.61 20.46
C ALA A 513 24.85 -10.49 19.82
N ALA A 514 24.92 -9.28 20.39
CA ALA A 514 24.32 -8.11 19.77
C ALA A 514 24.94 -7.82 18.40
N ALA A 515 24.10 -7.51 17.41
CA ALA A 515 24.52 -7.16 16.06
C ALA A 515 25.57 -6.02 16.08
N PRO A 516 26.64 -6.11 15.25
CA PRO A 516 27.63 -5.02 15.18
C PRO A 516 27.03 -3.68 14.74
N LEU A 517 26.02 -3.75 13.87
CA LEU A 517 25.37 -2.60 13.27
C LEU A 517 23.87 -2.78 13.26
N ARG A 518 23.12 -1.69 13.42
CA ARG A 518 21.67 -1.70 13.28
C ARG A 518 21.12 -0.40 12.69
N VAL A 519 19.93 -0.47 12.14
CA VAL A 519 19.14 0.66 11.66
C VAL A 519 17.83 0.66 12.41
N MET A 520 17.48 1.76 13.06
CA MET A 520 16.23 1.92 13.82
C MET A 520 15.24 2.76 13.02
N PHE A 521 13.97 2.36 13.02
CA PHE A 521 12.88 3.07 12.37
C PHE A 521 11.90 3.56 13.44
N GLU A 522 11.84 4.87 13.63
CA GLU A 522 10.91 5.52 14.55
C GLU A 522 9.63 5.91 13.79
N THR A 523 8.47 5.62 14.39
CA THR A 523 7.17 5.91 13.79
C THR A 523 6.30 6.74 14.73
N ASN A 524 5.43 7.57 14.14
CA ASN A 524 4.33 8.25 14.84
C ASN A 524 2.99 7.85 14.23
N GLU A 525 1.89 8.28 14.86
CA GLU A 525 0.55 8.14 14.31
C GLU A 525 0.32 9.05 13.08
N ARG A 526 -0.53 8.59 12.16
CA ARG A 526 -1.05 9.34 10.98
C ARG A 526 -2.18 10.31 11.34
N CYS A 527 -2.10 10.91 12.52
CA CYS A 527 -3.07 11.90 12.99
C CYS A 527 -2.43 13.29 13.05
N LEU A 528 -3.28 14.30 13.12
CA LEU A 528 -2.87 15.70 13.30
C LEU A 528 -2.39 15.94 14.73
N SER A 529 -3.30 15.78 15.70
CA SER A 529 -3.03 15.89 17.14
C SER A 529 -4.16 15.24 17.94
N ASN A 530 -3.94 15.00 19.23
CA ASN A 530 -4.94 14.50 20.17
C ASN A 530 -5.68 13.25 19.66
N CYS A 531 -4.93 12.26 19.22
CA CYS A 531 -5.40 11.22 18.30
C CYS A 531 -6.34 10.19 18.93
N TRP A 532 -6.37 10.16 20.26
CA TRP A 532 -7.02 9.16 21.09
C TRP A 532 -7.84 9.83 22.20
N THR A 533 -8.88 9.16 22.70
CA THR A 533 -9.67 9.62 23.86
C THR A 533 -8.90 9.46 25.17
N GLY A 534 -7.90 8.59 25.21
CA GLY A 534 -6.97 8.41 26.32
C GLY A 534 -5.65 7.79 25.83
N THR A 535 -5.22 6.70 26.45
CA THR A 535 -3.99 5.99 26.08
C THR A 535 -4.05 5.47 24.66
N ALA A 536 -2.99 5.75 23.88
CA ALA A 536 -2.88 5.31 22.50
C ALA A 536 -3.08 3.80 22.37
N TRP A 537 -3.82 3.38 21.33
CA TRP A 537 -4.06 1.97 20.97
C TRP A 537 -4.92 1.13 21.93
N THR A 538 -5.22 1.63 23.13
CA THR A 538 -6.13 0.97 24.07
C THR A 538 -7.46 1.72 24.24
N SER A 539 -7.43 3.05 24.08
CA SER A 539 -8.63 3.89 24.04
C SER A 539 -9.17 4.05 22.61
N ASP A 540 -10.30 4.73 22.46
CA ASP A 540 -10.89 4.97 21.14
C ASP A 540 -10.10 6.02 20.36
N PRO A 541 -9.90 5.83 19.04
CA PRO A 541 -9.37 6.89 18.19
C PRO A 541 -10.38 8.06 18.17
N LYS A 542 -9.90 9.29 17.98
CA LYS A 542 -10.74 10.45 17.66
C LYS A 542 -10.76 10.65 16.15
N PRO A 543 -11.69 10.04 15.39
CA PRO A 543 -11.49 9.83 13.96
C PRO A 543 -11.36 11.14 13.15
N ALA A 544 -12.01 12.22 13.56
CA ALA A 544 -11.85 13.56 12.96
C ALA A 544 -10.39 14.09 12.98
N SER A 545 -9.52 13.58 13.88
CA SER A 545 -8.10 13.91 13.94
C SER A 545 -7.23 13.12 12.95
N TRP A 546 -7.81 12.19 12.20
CA TRP A 546 -7.11 11.27 11.29
C TRP A 546 -7.56 11.51 9.85
N PRO A 547 -6.83 12.29 9.04
CA PRO A 547 -7.32 12.66 7.70
C PRO A 547 -7.45 11.48 6.73
N ASP A 548 -6.50 10.53 6.74
CA ASP A 548 -6.41 9.46 5.75
C ASP A 548 -6.47 8.03 6.33
N THR A 549 -6.83 7.90 7.61
CA THR A 549 -6.94 6.60 8.31
C THR A 549 -8.42 6.25 8.53
N PRO A 550 -8.95 5.18 7.92
CA PRO A 550 -10.37 4.85 7.94
C PRO A 550 -10.75 4.06 9.21
N TRP A 551 -10.85 4.73 10.37
CA TRP A 551 -11.15 4.04 11.63
C TRP A 551 -12.55 3.39 11.69
N ASP A 552 -13.48 3.79 10.81
CA ASP A 552 -14.73 3.07 10.60
C ASP A 552 -14.52 1.66 10.04
N GLN A 553 -13.39 1.39 9.39
CA GLN A 553 -13.06 0.08 8.87
C GLN A 553 -12.45 -0.87 9.93
N PHE A 554 -12.43 -0.46 11.21
CA PHE A 554 -11.99 -1.28 12.33
C PHE A 554 -13.16 -1.63 13.26
N CYS A 555 -13.49 -2.92 13.37
CA CYS A 555 -14.44 -3.40 14.36
C CYS A 555 -13.75 -3.62 15.71
N LYS A 556 -13.79 -2.61 16.61
CA LYS A 556 -13.18 -2.73 17.94
C LYS A 556 -13.82 -3.83 18.78
N GLU A 557 -15.15 -3.88 18.82
CA GLU A 557 -15.93 -4.84 19.60
C GLU A 557 -17.09 -5.41 18.75
N ALA A 558 -17.49 -6.64 19.04
CA ALA A 558 -18.67 -7.25 18.41
C ALA A 558 -19.97 -6.63 18.95
N PRO A 559 -21.06 -6.57 18.17
CA PRO A 559 -21.19 -7.09 16.81
C PRO A 559 -20.61 -6.17 15.71
N CYS A 560 -19.91 -6.75 14.74
CA CYS A 560 -19.35 -6.07 13.57
C CYS A 560 -20.40 -5.94 12.45
N ILE A 561 -21.39 -5.05 12.64
CA ILE A 561 -22.54 -4.92 11.74
C ILE A 561 -22.15 -4.33 10.36
N GLU A 562 -21.27 -3.33 10.34
CA GLU A 562 -20.83 -2.68 9.10
C GLU A 562 -19.55 -3.29 8.51
N GLN A 563 -18.75 -3.98 9.33
CA GLN A 563 -17.45 -4.50 8.91
C GLN A 563 -17.50 -6.01 8.67
N GLY A 564 -17.83 -6.40 7.43
CA GLY A 564 -17.98 -7.79 7.01
C GLY A 564 -16.81 -8.38 6.22
N SER A 565 -15.70 -7.64 6.08
CA SER A 565 -14.51 -8.08 5.32
C SER A 565 -13.21 -7.57 5.94
N PRO A 566 -12.08 -8.25 5.67
CA PRO A 566 -10.75 -7.65 5.87
C PRO A 566 -10.59 -6.36 5.06
N THR A 567 -9.79 -5.45 5.61
CA THR A 567 -9.31 -4.21 5.00
C THR A 567 -7.85 -3.96 5.35
N PHE A 568 -7.11 -3.26 4.49
CA PHE A 568 -5.67 -3.07 4.61
C PHE A 568 -5.34 -1.58 4.60
N TRP A 569 -4.74 -1.10 5.68
CA TRP A 569 -4.37 0.30 5.87
C TRP A 569 -3.47 0.43 7.09
N SER A 570 -2.71 1.52 7.15
CA SER A 570 -1.84 1.84 8.27
C SER A 570 -2.34 3.05 9.03
N ALA A 571 -2.11 3.04 10.35
CA ALA A 571 -2.23 4.21 11.22
C ALA A 571 -0.85 4.78 11.62
N ARG A 572 0.22 4.34 10.96
CA ARG A 572 1.62 4.71 11.26
C ARG A 572 2.28 5.44 10.09
N ARG A 573 3.20 6.35 10.44
CA ARG A 573 4.10 7.03 9.51
C ARG A 573 5.53 6.96 10.02
N LEU A 574 6.49 6.85 9.11
CA LEU A 574 7.92 6.88 9.40
C LEU A 574 8.34 8.32 9.69
N THR A 575 8.88 8.58 10.88
CA THR A 575 9.33 9.93 11.27
C THR A 575 10.83 10.05 11.36
N LYS A 576 11.54 8.95 11.62
CA LYS A 576 13.00 8.99 11.67
C LYS A 576 13.63 7.64 11.39
N VAL A 577 14.75 7.66 10.67
CA VAL A 577 15.65 6.51 10.51
C VAL A 577 16.98 6.85 11.19
N THR A 578 17.51 5.94 12.00
CA THR A 578 18.80 6.13 12.70
C THR A 578 19.72 4.94 12.47
N ALA A 579 20.88 5.18 11.85
CA ALA A 579 21.93 4.18 11.70
C ALA A 579 22.86 4.19 12.92
N GLN A 580 23.13 3.01 13.47
CA GLN A 580 23.86 2.86 14.72
C GLN A 580 24.97 1.80 14.63
N LEU A 581 26.08 2.05 15.33
CA LEU A 581 27.18 1.10 15.52
C LEU A 581 27.24 0.69 17.00
N ARG A 582 27.46 -0.60 17.24
CA ARG A 582 27.70 -1.14 18.57
C ARG A 582 28.95 -0.50 19.21
N ASN A 583 28.86 -0.11 20.48
CA ASN A 583 29.95 0.52 21.24
C ASN A 583 30.16 -0.10 22.64
N GLY A 584 29.72 -1.34 22.83
CA GLY A 584 29.83 -2.11 24.08
C GLY A 584 29.28 -3.52 23.88
N THR A 585 28.86 -4.18 24.95
CA THR A 585 28.26 -5.53 24.86
C THR A 585 26.87 -5.49 24.21
N SER A 586 26.03 -4.52 24.60
CA SER A 586 24.66 -4.34 24.11
C SER A 586 24.30 -2.87 23.82
N SER A 587 25.25 -1.95 23.99
CA SER A 587 25.06 -0.52 23.73
C SER A 587 25.42 -0.16 22.29
N TYR A 588 24.77 0.89 21.79
CA TYR A 588 24.94 1.41 20.45
C TYR A 588 25.14 2.93 20.49
N ARG A 589 25.88 3.46 19.52
CA ARG A 589 26.00 4.91 19.25
C ARG A 589 25.39 5.25 17.90
N ASP A 590 24.76 6.41 17.83
CA ASP A 590 24.24 6.98 16.58
C ASP A 590 25.41 7.39 15.69
N VAL A 591 25.29 7.08 14.39
CA VAL A 591 26.23 7.52 13.36
C VAL A 591 25.58 8.62 12.53
N GLU A 592 24.36 8.37 12.07
CA GLU A 592 23.63 9.23 11.16
C GLU A 592 22.13 9.02 11.35
N SER A 593 21.34 10.08 11.19
CA SER A 593 19.87 9.98 11.24
C SER A 593 19.21 10.85 10.20
N TRP A 594 18.03 10.44 9.75
CA TRP A 594 17.18 11.17 8.81
C TRP A 594 15.81 11.35 9.43
N ALA A 595 15.43 12.59 9.73
CA ALA A 595 14.09 12.95 10.17
C ALA A 595 13.22 13.27 8.97
N LEU A 596 11.98 12.77 8.97
CA LEU A 596 11.00 13.00 7.92
C LEU A 596 9.87 13.86 8.48
N ARG A 597 9.47 14.87 7.71
CA ARG A 597 8.36 15.76 8.06
C ARG A 597 7.23 15.58 7.05
N GLN A 598 6.09 15.10 7.51
CA GLN A 598 4.89 14.94 6.70
C GLN A 598 3.77 15.89 7.08
N GLU A 599 2.99 16.28 6.08
CA GLU A 599 1.81 17.15 6.17
C GLU A 599 0.60 16.45 5.53
N PHE A 600 -0.61 16.87 5.86
CA PHE A 600 -1.84 16.40 5.21
C PHE A 600 -2.38 17.52 4.32
N ILE A 601 -2.57 17.23 3.03
CA ILE A 601 -2.93 18.26 2.04
C ILE A 601 -4.27 17.90 1.40
N ASN A 602 -5.30 18.71 1.62
CA ASN A 602 -6.63 18.46 1.05
C ASN A 602 -6.60 18.65 -0.48
N ALA A 603 -7.00 17.64 -1.24
CA ALA A 603 -6.96 17.67 -2.69
C ALA A 603 -8.20 18.33 -3.35
N GLY A 604 -9.18 18.77 -2.57
CA GLY A 604 -10.42 19.36 -3.08
C GLY A 604 -11.64 19.03 -2.22
N THR A 605 -12.78 19.58 -2.62
CA THR A 605 -14.09 19.27 -2.01
C THR A 605 -14.49 17.85 -2.38
N GLY A 606 -14.75 17.00 -1.38
CA GLY A 606 -15.07 15.58 -1.56
C GLY A 606 -13.92 14.71 -2.08
N GLU A 607 -12.73 15.28 -2.19
CA GLU A 607 -11.49 14.63 -2.58
C GLU A 607 -10.71 14.14 -1.36
N SER A 608 -9.68 13.34 -1.61
CA SER A 608 -8.84 12.81 -0.56
C SER A 608 -7.98 13.87 0.13
N THR A 609 -7.53 13.56 1.35
CA THR A 609 -6.56 14.37 2.10
C THR A 609 -5.34 13.51 2.43
N PRO A 610 -4.50 13.17 1.44
CA PRO A 610 -3.39 12.27 1.63
C PRO A 610 -2.27 12.86 2.50
N MET A 611 -1.53 11.99 3.16
CA MET A 611 -0.25 12.33 3.79
C MET A 611 0.83 12.56 2.73
N TRP A 612 1.54 13.67 2.84
CA TRP A 612 2.57 14.12 1.90
C TRP A 612 3.91 14.31 2.61
N LEU A 613 5.00 13.80 2.04
CA LEU A 613 6.35 14.07 2.55
C LEU A 613 6.75 15.51 2.19
N ARG A 614 6.88 16.37 3.20
CA ARG A 614 7.27 17.77 2.99
C ARG A 614 8.77 17.98 3.05
N GLY A 615 9.49 17.23 3.89
CA GLY A 615 10.94 17.36 3.94
C GLY A 615 11.68 16.24 4.63
N ILE A 616 12.99 16.21 4.39
CA ILE A 616 13.96 15.29 4.96
C ILE A 616 15.12 16.10 5.54
N THR A 617 15.43 15.87 6.81
CA THR A 617 16.59 16.48 7.49
C THR A 617 17.56 15.40 7.89
N ARG A 618 18.78 15.50 7.38
CA ARG A 618 19.87 14.59 7.71
C ARG A 618 20.74 15.17 8.82
N THR A 619 21.15 14.34 9.77
CA THR A 619 22.02 14.72 10.89
C THR A 619 23.16 13.71 11.05
N GLY A 620 24.39 14.20 11.07
CA GLY A 620 25.58 13.43 11.44
C GLY A 620 25.85 13.49 12.94
N HIS A 621 26.10 12.35 13.58
CA HIS A 621 26.25 12.23 15.04
C HIS A 621 27.68 11.93 15.51
N VAL A 622 28.64 11.81 14.60
CA VAL A 622 30.02 11.48 14.95
C VAL A 622 30.74 12.70 15.52
N THR A 623 30.86 12.75 16.84
CA THR A 623 31.48 13.85 17.60
C THR A 623 32.92 13.58 18.05
N THR A 624 33.49 12.42 17.70
CA THR A 624 34.79 11.94 18.21
C THR A 624 35.98 12.83 17.86
N ALA A 625 35.85 13.75 16.91
CA ALA A 625 36.84 14.78 16.58
C ALA A 625 36.60 16.12 17.32
N GLY A 626 35.80 16.13 18.39
CA GLY A 626 35.48 17.33 19.19
C GLY A 626 34.31 18.18 18.67
N GLY A 627 33.57 17.70 17.67
CA GLY A 627 32.39 18.38 17.11
C GLY A 627 31.09 18.07 17.86
N VAL A 628 30.01 18.79 17.55
CA VAL A 628 28.63 18.46 17.96
C VAL A 628 27.90 17.75 16.81
N ALA A 629 26.71 17.20 17.07
CA ALA A 629 25.86 16.71 15.97
C ALA A 629 25.50 17.89 15.05
N VAL A 630 25.56 17.67 13.73
CA VAL A 630 25.30 18.71 12.72
C VAL A 630 24.23 18.23 11.77
N SER A 631 23.26 19.09 11.49
CA SER A 631 22.20 18.85 10.52
C SER A 631 22.45 19.60 9.22
N ASP A 632 22.23 18.91 8.11
CA ASP A 632 22.18 19.53 6.79
C ASP A 632 20.88 20.38 6.68
N PRO A 633 20.84 21.41 5.81
CA PRO A 633 19.59 22.08 5.46
C PRO A 633 18.54 21.06 4.98
N GLU A 634 17.27 21.29 5.32
CA GLU A 634 16.18 20.36 4.98
C GLU A 634 15.95 20.33 3.47
N ILE A 635 15.93 19.12 2.90
CA ILE A 635 15.43 18.88 1.55
C ILE A 635 13.93 19.03 1.60
N THR A 636 13.31 19.85 0.74
CA THR A 636 11.85 20.05 0.75
C THR A 636 11.19 19.67 -0.57
N PHE A 637 9.98 19.10 -0.49
CA PHE A 637 9.18 18.68 -1.65
C PHE A 637 7.88 19.49 -1.70
N ASN A 638 7.74 20.35 -2.70
CA ASN A 638 6.54 21.16 -2.88
C ASN A 638 5.69 20.60 -4.04
N PRO A 639 4.38 20.39 -3.83
CA PRO A 639 3.51 19.83 -4.86
C PRO A 639 2.91 20.90 -5.81
N GLY A 640 3.26 22.17 -5.62
CA GLY A 640 2.61 23.31 -6.27
C GLY A 640 1.33 23.75 -5.56
N ALA A 641 0.52 24.59 -6.21
CA ALA A 641 -0.74 25.11 -5.64
C ALA A 641 -1.95 24.21 -5.88
N GLU A 642 -1.98 23.50 -7.02
CA GLU A 642 -3.13 22.68 -7.41
C GLU A 642 -2.73 21.22 -7.66
N PRO A 643 -3.57 20.26 -7.21
CA PRO A 643 -3.44 18.86 -7.54
C PRO A 643 -3.78 18.62 -9.02
N LEU A 644 -3.53 17.41 -9.52
CA LEU A 644 -4.00 16.98 -10.84
C LEU A 644 -5.02 15.85 -10.68
N ALA A 645 -6.08 15.88 -11.49
CA ALA A 645 -7.14 14.88 -11.51
C ALA A 645 -6.61 13.55 -12.05
N ASN A 646 -6.86 12.44 -11.35
CA ASN A 646 -6.62 11.12 -11.92
C ASN A 646 -7.77 10.67 -12.79
N ARG A 647 -9.03 10.95 -12.44
CA ARG A 647 -10.20 10.49 -13.22
C ARG A 647 -10.53 11.49 -14.34
N VAL A 648 -10.84 10.98 -15.53
CA VAL A 648 -11.17 11.78 -16.74
C VAL A 648 -12.59 12.35 -16.65
N ASP A 649 -13.51 11.49 -16.22
CA ASP A 649 -14.88 11.86 -15.95
C ASP A 649 -14.87 12.56 -14.58
N GLY A 650 -15.01 13.88 -14.55
CA GLY A 650 -14.96 14.69 -13.33
C GLY A 650 -16.35 15.02 -12.77
N PRO A 651 -16.58 16.18 -12.12
CA PRO A 651 -17.82 16.50 -11.42
C PRO A 651 -19.08 16.49 -12.29
N SER A 652 -18.91 16.53 -13.61
CA SER A 652 -19.99 16.45 -14.61
C SER A 652 -20.84 15.17 -14.51
N ASP A 653 -20.33 14.10 -13.90
CA ASP A 653 -21.12 12.90 -13.60
C ASP A 653 -21.31 12.66 -12.10
N GLN A 654 -21.21 13.72 -11.30
CA GLN A 654 -21.48 13.73 -9.86
C GLN A 654 -20.57 12.78 -9.08
N ARG A 655 -19.33 12.60 -9.54
CA ARG A 655 -18.30 11.77 -8.90
C ARG A 655 -17.00 12.56 -8.73
N THR A 656 -16.11 12.01 -7.91
CA THR A 656 -14.80 12.62 -7.62
C THR A 656 -13.90 12.66 -8.86
N GLU A 657 -12.97 13.62 -8.92
CA GLU A 657 -11.89 13.63 -9.93
C GLU A 657 -10.70 12.78 -9.50
N LEU A 658 -10.69 12.29 -8.25
CA LEU A 658 -9.55 11.62 -7.63
C LEU A 658 -8.30 12.51 -7.76
N ASN A 659 -8.42 13.74 -7.27
CA ASN A 659 -7.36 14.72 -7.30
C ASN A 659 -6.17 14.27 -6.46
N ARG A 660 -4.96 14.31 -7.03
CA ARG A 660 -3.73 13.87 -6.37
C ARG A 660 -2.57 14.85 -6.55
N TRP A 661 -1.75 14.97 -5.51
CA TRP A 661 -0.57 15.83 -5.49
C TRP A 661 0.63 15.12 -6.12
N ARG A 662 1.48 15.88 -6.81
CA ARG A 662 2.71 15.39 -7.45
C ARG A 662 3.86 16.36 -7.17
N ILE A 663 5.08 15.86 -7.04
CA ILE A 663 6.26 16.72 -6.78
C ILE A 663 6.44 17.65 -7.97
N LYS A 664 6.36 18.96 -7.75
CA LYS A 664 6.63 20.01 -8.75
C LYS A 664 7.92 20.79 -8.44
N GLN A 665 8.40 20.75 -7.20
CA GLN A 665 9.68 21.35 -6.83
C GLN A 665 10.35 20.53 -5.73
N ILE A 666 11.66 20.34 -5.86
CA ILE A 666 12.54 19.85 -4.81
C ILE A 666 13.55 20.94 -4.50
N ARG A 667 13.64 21.37 -3.24
CA ARG A 667 14.79 22.15 -2.77
C ARG A 667 15.80 21.19 -2.15
N THR A 668 17.03 21.19 -2.63
CA THR A 668 18.10 20.33 -2.13
C THR A 668 18.73 20.89 -0.85
N GLU A 669 19.48 20.06 -0.15
CA GLU A 669 20.28 20.43 1.02
C GLU A 669 21.39 21.44 0.67
N SER A 670 21.79 21.50 -0.61
CA SER A 670 22.71 22.51 -1.12
C SER A 670 22.04 23.84 -1.43
N GLY A 671 20.72 23.96 -1.32
CA GLY A 671 19.95 25.19 -1.56
C GLY A 671 19.52 25.42 -3.02
N GLY A 672 19.84 24.51 -3.94
CA GLY A 672 19.37 24.54 -5.32
C GLY A 672 17.93 24.04 -5.47
N ASP A 673 17.28 24.40 -6.57
CA ASP A 673 15.92 23.97 -6.90
C ASP A 673 15.89 23.05 -8.11
N ILE A 674 15.08 21.98 -8.02
CA ILE A 674 14.68 21.14 -9.15
C ILE A 674 13.19 21.37 -9.37
N LEU A 675 12.80 21.93 -10.51
CA LEU A 675 11.41 22.22 -10.87
C LEU A 675 10.92 21.21 -11.91
N VAL A 676 9.75 20.62 -11.70
CA VAL A 676 9.18 19.57 -12.56
C VAL A 676 7.89 20.08 -13.19
N THR A 677 7.83 20.06 -14.52
CA THR A 677 6.64 20.37 -15.29
C THR A 677 6.07 19.10 -15.90
N TYR A 678 4.80 18.83 -15.62
CA TYR A 678 4.04 17.73 -16.22
C TYR A 678 3.21 18.20 -17.41
N SER A 679 2.84 17.27 -18.28
CA SER A 679 1.89 17.48 -19.37
C SER A 679 0.50 17.87 -18.86
N GLY A 680 -0.31 18.49 -19.71
CA GLY A 680 -1.75 18.63 -19.47
C GLY A 680 -2.55 17.35 -19.80
N HIS A 681 -3.88 17.45 -19.69
CA HIS A 681 -4.81 16.37 -20.01
C HIS A 681 -4.80 16.07 -21.52
N ASP A 682 -4.86 14.78 -21.89
CA ASP A 682 -4.97 14.32 -23.29
C ASP A 682 -6.36 13.74 -23.62
N CYS A 683 -7.14 13.44 -22.59
CA CYS A 683 -8.48 12.87 -22.70
C CYS A 683 -9.51 13.81 -22.07
N THR A 684 -10.72 13.75 -22.58
CA THR A 684 -11.92 14.33 -21.95
C THR A 684 -13.02 13.29 -22.04
N ARG A 685 -14.13 13.49 -21.32
CA ARG A 685 -15.32 12.63 -21.41
C ARG A 685 -15.77 12.33 -22.85
N SER A 686 -15.64 13.31 -23.75
CA SER A 686 -16.05 13.20 -25.16
C SER A 686 -14.95 12.70 -26.10
N THR A 687 -13.69 12.61 -25.65
CA THR A 687 -12.54 12.21 -26.50
C THR A 687 -11.81 10.96 -25.99
N ARG A 688 -12.48 10.13 -25.18
CA ARG A 688 -11.94 8.85 -24.71
C ARG A 688 -11.67 7.91 -25.90
N PRO A 689 -10.47 7.30 -25.98
CA PRO A 689 -10.13 6.39 -27.06
C PRO A 689 -10.84 5.03 -26.90
N THR A 690 -10.71 4.16 -27.91
CA THR A 690 -11.11 2.76 -27.76
C THR A 690 -10.00 2.01 -27.01
N PRO A 691 -10.30 1.21 -25.96
CA PRO A 691 -9.28 0.58 -25.12
C PRO A 691 -8.15 -0.13 -25.86
N HIS A 692 -8.47 -1.00 -26.82
CA HIS A 692 -7.49 -1.83 -27.54
C HIS A 692 -6.68 -1.10 -28.61
N SER A 693 -7.04 0.14 -28.94
CA SER A 693 -6.36 0.99 -29.92
C SER A 693 -6.02 2.36 -29.31
N ASN A 694 -5.74 2.37 -28.02
CA ASN A 694 -5.55 3.58 -27.24
C ASN A 694 -4.21 4.26 -27.55
N THR A 695 -4.28 5.46 -28.12
CA THR A 695 -3.14 6.33 -28.47
C THR A 695 -3.08 7.59 -27.60
N LYS A 696 -3.70 7.56 -26.41
CA LYS A 696 -3.82 8.71 -25.52
C LYS A 696 -3.19 8.47 -24.16
N ARG A 697 -2.84 9.54 -23.47
CA ARG A 697 -2.41 9.52 -22.06
C ARG A 697 -3.60 9.40 -21.08
N CYS A 698 -4.44 8.39 -21.28
CA CYS A 698 -5.40 7.95 -20.27
C CYS A 698 -5.63 6.45 -20.43
N MET A 699 -5.94 5.78 -19.32
CA MET A 699 -6.22 4.35 -19.28
C MET A 699 -7.65 4.06 -18.87
N PRO A 700 -8.26 3.01 -19.44
CA PRO A 700 -9.49 2.46 -18.89
C PRO A 700 -9.18 1.65 -17.63
N ALA A 701 -10.05 1.73 -16.62
CA ALA A 701 -10.07 0.79 -15.50
C ALA A 701 -11.52 0.47 -15.14
N TYR A 702 -11.79 -0.80 -14.84
CA TYR A 702 -13.13 -1.21 -14.44
C TYR A 702 -13.47 -0.76 -13.04
N PHE A 703 -14.75 -0.46 -12.86
CA PHE A 703 -15.33 0.00 -11.63
C PHE A 703 -16.66 -0.69 -11.39
N SER A 704 -16.86 -1.26 -10.20
CA SER A 704 -18.13 -1.87 -9.81
C SER A 704 -18.42 -1.60 -8.35
N TRP A 705 -19.61 -1.09 -8.04
CA TRP A 705 -20.07 -1.03 -6.66
C TRP A 705 -20.68 -2.37 -6.24
N PRO A 706 -20.48 -2.81 -4.98
CA PRO A 706 -21.20 -3.96 -4.43
C PRO A 706 -22.72 -3.79 -4.60
N GLY A 707 -23.37 -4.77 -5.25
CA GLY A 707 -24.83 -4.74 -5.50
C GLY A 707 -25.26 -3.92 -6.72
N THR A 708 -24.34 -3.24 -7.41
CA THR A 708 -24.58 -2.77 -8.79
C THR A 708 -24.25 -3.90 -9.76
N GLY A 709 -24.85 -3.87 -10.95
CA GLY A 709 -24.73 -4.94 -11.96
C GLY A 709 -23.31 -5.09 -12.53
N ASP A 710 -23.20 -5.22 -13.85
CA ASP A 710 -21.90 -5.43 -14.49
C ASP A 710 -20.94 -4.26 -14.25
N PRO A 711 -19.62 -4.51 -14.08
CA PRO A 711 -18.63 -3.46 -13.95
C PRO A 711 -18.68 -2.47 -15.13
N THR A 712 -18.61 -1.20 -14.82
CA THR A 712 -18.54 -0.11 -15.80
C THR A 712 -17.11 0.34 -16.02
N LEU A 713 -16.80 0.86 -17.21
CA LEU A 713 -15.46 1.32 -17.55
C LEU A 713 -15.32 2.81 -17.23
N ASP A 714 -14.42 3.14 -16.30
CA ASP A 714 -13.97 4.52 -16.06
C ASP A 714 -12.62 4.77 -16.74
N TRP A 715 -12.25 6.04 -16.87
CA TRP A 715 -11.00 6.45 -17.50
C TRP A 715 -10.16 7.31 -16.58
N PHE A 716 -8.84 7.11 -16.60
CA PHE A 716 -7.89 7.76 -15.71
C PHE A 716 -6.72 8.37 -16.49
N HIS A 717 -6.29 9.58 -16.15
CA HIS A 717 -5.20 10.31 -16.77
C HIS A 717 -3.83 9.73 -16.44
N LYS A 718 -2.93 9.76 -17.43
CA LYS A 718 -1.49 9.59 -17.27
C LYS A 718 -0.80 10.94 -17.49
N TYR A 719 0.07 11.34 -16.59
CA TYR A 719 0.85 12.57 -16.73
C TYR A 719 2.30 12.22 -17.04
N VAL A 720 2.90 12.92 -18.00
CA VAL A 720 4.31 12.74 -18.34
C VAL A 720 5.10 14.01 -18.06
N VAL A 721 6.34 13.89 -17.61
CA VAL A 721 7.25 15.04 -17.44
C VAL A 721 7.59 15.60 -18.82
N THR A 722 7.42 16.90 -19.02
CA THR A 722 7.78 17.59 -20.28
C THR A 722 9.00 18.48 -20.11
N ARG A 723 9.30 18.91 -18.88
CA ARG A 723 10.44 19.79 -18.57
C ARG A 723 10.90 19.63 -17.13
N ILE A 724 12.22 19.63 -16.93
CA ILE A 724 12.88 19.77 -15.63
C ILE A 724 13.81 20.97 -15.69
N ASP A 725 13.73 21.87 -14.71
CA ASP A 725 14.69 22.96 -14.52
C ASP A 725 15.52 22.73 -13.26
N GLN A 726 16.82 22.91 -13.35
CA GLN A 726 17.76 22.91 -12.22
C GLN A 726 18.32 24.32 -12.08
N ASP A 727 17.95 24.98 -10.99
CA ASP A 727 18.34 26.34 -10.68
C ASP A 727 19.36 26.32 -9.53
N ASP A 728 20.57 26.86 -9.76
CA ASP A 728 21.53 27.15 -8.68
C ASP A 728 21.16 28.49 -8.04
N LEU A 729 20.79 28.45 -6.76
CA LEU A 729 20.44 29.64 -5.99
C LEU A 729 21.57 30.07 -5.04
N VAL A 730 22.67 29.33 -4.98
CA VAL A 730 23.77 29.57 -4.03
C VAL A 730 24.97 30.20 -4.72
N THR A 731 25.23 29.81 -5.97
CA THR A 731 26.29 30.41 -6.78
C THR A 731 25.71 31.03 -8.06
N ASP A 732 26.57 31.50 -8.96
CA ASP A 732 26.17 32.16 -10.22
C ASP A 732 26.26 31.20 -11.42
N GLN A 733 25.94 29.91 -11.20
CA GLN A 733 25.91 28.93 -12.29
C GLN A 733 24.66 29.10 -13.15
N PRO A 734 24.77 28.95 -14.49
CA PRO A 734 23.61 28.97 -15.37
C PRO A 734 22.60 27.88 -15.03
N ASN A 735 21.31 28.19 -15.19
CA ASN A 735 20.25 27.21 -15.03
C ASN A 735 20.37 26.11 -16.09
N GLN A 736 20.15 24.86 -15.71
CA GLN A 736 20.05 23.76 -16.67
C GLN A 736 18.59 23.37 -16.87
N THR A 737 18.14 23.38 -18.12
CA THR A 737 16.81 22.88 -18.47
C THR A 737 16.91 21.60 -19.28
N THR A 738 16.13 20.59 -18.91
CA THR A 738 15.93 19.36 -19.67
C THR A 738 14.51 19.31 -20.20
N PHE A 739 14.34 19.24 -21.51
CA PHE A 739 13.05 19.04 -22.19
C PHE A 739 12.89 17.59 -22.64
N TYR A 740 11.66 17.09 -22.53
CA TYR A 740 11.26 15.77 -22.99
C TYR A 740 10.18 15.90 -24.06
N ASP A 741 10.54 15.56 -25.31
CA ASP A 741 9.60 15.52 -26.42
C ASP A 741 9.24 14.05 -26.71
N TYR A 742 7.98 13.69 -26.51
CA TYR A 742 7.44 12.37 -26.85
C TYR A 742 7.02 12.37 -28.31
N LEU A 743 7.72 11.61 -29.17
CA LEU A 743 7.65 11.76 -30.62
C LEU A 743 6.63 10.84 -31.31
N ASP A 744 6.11 9.87 -30.57
CA ASP A 744 5.14 8.86 -31.03
C ASP A 744 3.87 8.92 -30.17
N ASP A 745 2.86 8.13 -30.55
CA ASP A 745 1.73 7.88 -29.67
C ASP A 745 2.14 6.97 -28.49
N PRO A 746 1.54 7.15 -27.30
CA PRO A 746 1.76 6.25 -26.19
C PRO A 746 1.14 4.88 -26.44
N ALA A 747 1.69 3.86 -25.78
CA ALA A 747 1.22 2.48 -25.86
C ALA A 747 0.68 1.98 -24.51
N TRP A 748 -0.38 1.18 -24.60
CA TRP A 748 -1.00 0.45 -23.50
C TRP A 748 -1.12 -1.03 -23.87
N ALA A 749 -0.90 -1.92 -22.91
CA ALA A 749 -1.11 -3.35 -23.08
C ALA A 749 -2.36 -3.82 -22.32
N TYR A 750 -2.94 -4.92 -22.80
CA TYR A 750 -3.98 -5.63 -22.06
C TYR A 750 -3.37 -6.27 -20.82
N ASN A 751 -4.00 -6.07 -19.67
CA ASN A 751 -3.63 -6.72 -18.43
C ASN A 751 -3.92 -8.23 -18.54
N THR A 752 -2.86 -9.04 -18.44
CA THR A 752 -2.94 -10.52 -18.43
C THR A 752 -2.51 -11.08 -17.07
N ASP A 753 -2.53 -10.27 -16.01
CA ASP A 753 -2.11 -10.65 -14.67
C ASP A 753 -3.15 -11.59 -14.03
N GLU A 754 -2.69 -12.72 -13.51
CA GLU A 754 -3.56 -13.74 -12.91
C GLU A 754 -4.29 -13.22 -11.66
N LEU A 755 -3.76 -12.17 -11.02
CA LEU A 755 -4.27 -11.56 -9.80
C LEU A 755 -5.38 -10.53 -10.05
N THR A 756 -5.59 -10.13 -11.30
CA THR A 756 -6.67 -9.26 -11.72
C THR A 756 -7.78 -10.14 -12.27
N LYS A 757 -8.98 -10.08 -11.68
CA LYS A 757 -10.13 -10.86 -12.15
C LYS A 757 -10.40 -10.60 -13.62
N ASP A 758 -10.78 -11.64 -14.37
CA ASP A 758 -11.06 -11.54 -15.81
C ASP A 758 -12.02 -10.40 -16.16
N LYS A 759 -13.10 -10.24 -15.38
CA LYS A 759 -14.09 -9.16 -15.55
C LYS A 759 -13.57 -7.74 -15.28
N HIS A 760 -12.36 -7.61 -14.75
CA HIS A 760 -11.68 -6.35 -14.43
C HIS A 760 -10.41 -6.13 -15.26
N ARG A 761 -10.00 -7.08 -16.11
CA ARG A 761 -8.84 -6.92 -17.01
C ARG A 761 -9.18 -6.01 -18.18
N THR A 762 -8.28 -5.09 -18.50
CA THR A 762 -8.44 -4.13 -19.61
C THR A 762 -7.08 -3.62 -20.10
N TRP A 763 -7.06 -2.72 -21.08
CA TRP A 763 -5.86 -2.09 -21.66
C TRP A 763 -5.29 -0.96 -20.77
N GLY A 764 -5.03 -1.29 -19.50
CA GLY A 764 -4.55 -0.35 -18.48
C GLY A 764 -3.05 -0.46 -18.16
N ASP A 765 -2.30 -1.37 -18.81
CA ASP A 765 -0.87 -1.53 -18.54
C ASP A 765 -0.05 -0.54 -19.35
N TRP A 766 0.53 0.47 -18.70
CA TRP A 766 1.33 1.51 -19.35
C TRP A 766 2.62 0.93 -19.95
N ARG A 767 2.86 1.19 -21.25
CA ARG A 767 4.11 0.80 -21.94
C ARG A 767 4.96 1.98 -22.37
N GLY A 768 4.49 3.21 -22.17
CA GLY A 768 5.24 4.41 -22.52
C GLY A 768 5.24 4.70 -24.02
N TYR A 769 6.29 5.37 -24.47
CA TYR A 769 6.49 5.84 -25.83
C TYR A 769 7.63 5.10 -26.52
N GLY A 770 7.47 4.84 -27.82
CA GLY A 770 8.52 4.23 -28.64
C GLY A 770 9.77 5.11 -28.78
N ARG A 771 9.59 6.42 -28.89
CA ARG A 771 10.69 7.39 -29.01
C ARG A 771 10.46 8.62 -28.13
N VAL A 772 11.50 8.96 -27.38
CA VAL A 772 11.58 10.19 -26.59
C VAL A 772 12.86 10.93 -26.96
N ARG A 773 12.74 12.21 -27.27
CA ARG A 773 13.87 13.11 -27.47
C ARG A 773 14.09 13.91 -26.21
N VAL A 774 15.30 13.81 -25.66
CA VAL A 774 15.76 14.59 -24.51
C VAL A 774 16.66 15.71 -25.02
N ARG A 775 16.37 16.95 -24.65
CA ARG A 775 17.20 18.13 -24.96
C ARG A 775 17.62 18.78 -23.66
N GLN A 776 18.92 18.97 -23.45
CA GLN A 776 19.47 19.58 -22.24
C GLN A 776 20.31 20.80 -22.60
N GLY A 777 20.10 21.91 -21.90
CA GLY A 777 20.85 23.15 -22.11
C GLY A 777 20.19 24.34 -21.43
N ASP A 778 20.86 25.49 -21.46
CA ASP A 778 20.27 26.76 -21.08
C ASP A 778 19.59 27.36 -22.33
N PRO A 779 18.24 27.41 -22.40
CA PRO A 779 17.52 27.88 -23.58
C PRO A 779 17.79 29.35 -23.93
N THR A 780 18.44 30.12 -23.04
CA THR A 780 18.87 31.50 -23.32
C THR A 780 20.26 31.59 -23.95
N ASN A 781 21.09 30.55 -23.81
CA ASN A 781 22.49 30.56 -24.25
C ASN A 781 22.80 29.60 -25.41
N GLY A 782 21.78 28.96 -26.00
CA GLY A 782 21.89 28.08 -27.17
C GLY A 782 21.70 26.62 -26.81
#